data_AF-A0A2P6NCH0-F1
#
_entry.id   AF-A0A2P6NCH0-F1
#
_cell.length_a   1.000
_cell.length_b   1.000
_cell.length_c   1.000
_cell.angle_alpha   90.00
_cell.angle_beta   90.00
_cell.angle_gamma   90.00
#
_symmetry.space_group_name_H-M   'P 1'
#
loop_
_entity.id
_entity.type
_entity.pdbx_description
1 polymer ?
#
loop_
_entity_poly.entity_id
_entity_poly.type
_entity_poly.pdbx_seq_one_letter_code
_entity_poly.pdbx_strand_id
1 'polypeptide(L)'
;MVNPIWLYVPNLIGYTRIIFAILAFYFIKTDYILFFVFYALSAILDMADGHAARMLNQCSKLGAVLDMVTDRATTTCLIVVLSNLYPQGLYWFLFLIALDMVSHFAHIFSSLMGGGTSHKATRPNQNPLVKLYYTNRYVLAFLCFGNEGFFLNLYLYYFYQGPYLNLGPLTPLFAPIFGDATGQVSAICALVWFFYFPIMLTKQFMNWVQLQAAFEDLVEMETAGTTSAKTRTKTDDLSCCEKNTSSRLTLARLLGIERRIRVIFITKQSLVSKSSMANFEEATATGIPPLFTSIKSQTCGELLESNHREHHIFFNEDHFHNHFPHALLTYYALGADDERLRRELTLEEFLPIVERKIPEINEENWKDHIGDDSYYANYLHFFDQEVKKRGNLGTLLRYALDDSLLPCLLSGAVHGLIHTGFGMEFERGDVLAEGLAEGCVHKPSCAPLLTTIHEKQLPAFTAIDILNQIRADDRLNDLMSPKEKNKTDTTLKKASPIIREYLSHWIIEETAPSISHHLRELRTVAAMVTTATAFDPLNDTYERVRLDFFLMHVLTSSLSVRQIVPHLSPAMALKMMKAHFSVTLLYYIARGRPELQRDRLHKYPVERYGGWDDIVRATIDQEDLHVAKAVRALKISDEEYNESGDDRLWVDSARLIVDRMVNHEKKWDYSALGFVENWKEESK
;
A
#
# COMPACT_ATOMS: atom_id res chain seq x y z
N MET A 1 21.07 -46.73 31.17
CA MET A 1 20.13 -45.60 31.32
C MET A 1 19.34 -45.49 30.03
N VAL A 2 18.01 -45.49 30.09
CA VAL A 2 17.17 -45.23 28.90
C VAL A 2 17.35 -43.76 28.54
N ASN A 3 17.81 -43.46 27.32
CA ASN A 3 17.90 -42.06 26.88
C ASN A 3 16.52 -41.42 27.00
N PRO A 4 16.41 -40.20 27.56
CA PRO A 4 15.13 -39.52 27.64
C PRO A 4 14.58 -39.28 26.23
N ILE A 5 13.25 -39.37 26.07
CA ILE A 5 12.59 -39.29 24.75
C ILE A 5 13.00 -38.03 23.97
N TRP A 6 13.19 -36.90 24.65
CA TRP A 6 13.65 -35.64 24.05
C TRP A 6 15.03 -35.73 23.37
N LEU A 7 15.85 -36.73 23.73
CA LEU A 7 17.19 -36.98 23.19
C LEU A 7 17.24 -38.21 22.26
N TYR A 8 16.10 -38.75 21.84
CA TYR A 8 16.07 -39.75 20.77
C TYR A 8 16.66 -39.16 19.49
N VAL A 9 17.48 -39.94 18.79
CA VAL A 9 18.12 -39.55 17.53
C VAL A 9 17.12 -38.95 16.52
N PRO A 10 15.93 -39.54 16.26
CA PRO A 10 14.95 -38.91 15.37
C PRO A 10 14.47 -37.53 15.85
N ASN A 11 14.36 -37.31 17.16
CA ASN A 11 13.93 -36.00 17.70
C ASN A 11 15.06 -34.95 17.56
N LEU A 12 16.33 -35.35 17.71
CA LEU A 12 17.47 -34.47 17.45
C LEU A 12 17.56 -34.07 15.96
N ILE A 13 17.25 -35.00 15.05
CA ILE A 13 17.10 -34.70 13.62
C ILE A 13 15.96 -33.69 13.42
N GLY A 14 14.81 -33.92 14.06
CA GLY A 14 13.67 -32.99 14.01
C GLY A 14 13.99 -31.58 14.52
N TYR A 15 14.76 -31.42 15.60
CA TYR A 15 15.19 -30.09 16.06
C TYR A 15 16.15 -29.42 15.07
N THR A 16 17.08 -30.19 14.49
CA THR A 16 18.00 -29.69 13.46
C THR A 16 17.23 -29.20 12.23
N ARG A 17 16.18 -29.92 11.85
CA ARG A 17 15.27 -29.56 10.78
C ARG A 17 14.55 -28.22 11.04
N ILE A 18 14.10 -27.97 12.27
CA ILE A 18 13.51 -26.68 12.68
C ILE A 18 14.54 -25.56 12.58
N ILE A 19 15.78 -25.80 13.01
CA ILE A 19 16.86 -24.80 12.89
C ILE A 19 17.09 -24.44 11.42
N PHE A 20 17.18 -25.42 10.53
CA PHE A 20 17.31 -25.15 9.10
C PHE A 20 16.08 -24.46 8.51
N ALA A 21 14.87 -24.76 8.95
CA ALA A 21 13.68 -24.03 8.54
C ALA A 21 13.75 -22.55 8.96
N ILE A 22 14.14 -22.25 10.20
CA ILE A 22 14.31 -20.87 10.69
C ILE A 22 15.37 -20.14 9.87
N LEU A 23 16.52 -20.78 9.61
CA LEU A 23 17.58 -20.20 8.77
C LEU A 23 17.10 -19.96 7.34
N ALA A 24 16.32 -20.87 6.76
CA ALA A 24 15.73 -20.66 5.45
C ALA A 24 14.89 -19.38 5.45
N PHE A 25 13.90 -19.27 6.35
CA PHE A 25 13.04 -18.10 6.42
C PHE A 25 13.75 -16.80 6.85
N TYR A 26 14.91 -16.87 7.50
CA TYR A 26 15.77 -15.70 7.74
C TYR A 26 16.34 -15.13 6.44
N PHE A 27 16.81 -15.98 5.53
CA PHE A 27 17.42 -15.55 4.25
C PHE A 27 16.42 -15.26 3.13
N ILE A 28 15.12 -15.42 3.37
CA ILE A 28 14.08 -15.38 2.34
C ILE A 28 13.98 -14.07 1.54
N LYS A 29 14.41 -12.95 2.12
CA LYS A 29 14.43 -11.64 1.44
C LYS A 29 15.82 -11.21 0.97
N THR A 30 16.88 -11.83 1.49
CA THR A 30 18.27 -11.37 1.30
C THR A 30 19.04 -12.24 0.32
N ASP A 31 18.84 -13.56 0.36
CA ASP A 31 19.55 -14.52 -0.49
C ASP A 31 18.67 -15.75 -0.79
N TYR A 32 18.15 -15.80 -2.01
CA TYR A 32 17.25 -16.86 -2.46
C TYR A 32 17.94 -18.23 -2.61
N ILE A 33 19.27 -18.27 -2.81
CA ILE A 33 20.05 -19.50 -2.90
C ILE A 33 20.21 -20.11 -1.51
N LEU A 34 20.57 -19.29 -0.52
CA LEU A 34 20.66 -19.75 0.87
C LEU A 34 19.30 -20.19 1.41
N PHE A 35 18.22 -19.47 1.11
CA PHE A 35 16.85 -19.93 1.41
C PHE A 35 16.62 -21.34 0.86
N PHE A 36 16.89 -21.55 -0.44
CA PHE A 36 16.65 -22.83 -1.10
C PHE A 36 17.47 -23.96 -0.48
N VAL A 37 18.76 -23.73 -0.22
CA VAL A 37 19.66 -24.73 0.37
C VAL A 37 19.18 -25.13 1.76
N PHE A 38 18.90 -24.17 2.65
CA PHE A 38 18.43 -24.47 4.01
C PHE A 38 17.05 -25.13 4.02
N TYR A 39 16.11 -24.67 3.17
CA TYR A 39 14.80 -25.28 3.06
C TYR A 39 14.90 -26.73 2.55
N ALA A 40 15.71 -26.98 1.51
CA ALA A 40 15.93 -28.31 0.97
C ALA A 40 16.60 -29.25 1.98
N LEU A 41 17.57 -28.76 2.76
CA LEU A 41 18.18 -29.52 3.86
C LEU A 41 17.14 -29.89 4.93
N SER A 42 16.28 -28.94 5.31
CA SER A 42 15.16 -29.20 6.23
C SER A 42 14.23 -30.30 5.69
N ALA A 43 13.83 -30.22 4.42
CA ALA A 43 12.97 -31.21 3.77
C ALA A 43 13.62 -32.59 3.60
N ILE A 44 14.93 -32.68 3.38
CA ILE A 44 15.64 -33.97 3.29
C ILE A 44 15.70 -34.66 4.67
N LEU A 45 15.89 -33.88 5.73
CA LEU A 45 15.97 -34.42 7.10
C LEU A 45 14.64 -35.00 7.60
N ASP A 46 13.49 -34.56 7.05
CA ASP A 46 12.18 -35.15 7.30
C ASP A 46 12.17 -36.67 7.03
N MET A 47 12.67 -37.09 5.87
CA MET A 47 12.75 -38.52 5.56
C MET A 47 13.73 -39.27 6.49
N ALA A 48 14.79 -38.58 6.92
CA ALA A 48 15.82 -39.15 7.77
C ALA A 48 15.33 -39.41 9.20
N ASP A 49 14.52 -38.53 9.78
CA ASP A 49 13.99 -38.70 11.13
C ASP A 49 13.12 -39.97 11.24
N GLY A 50 12.23 -40.20 10.28
CA GLY A 50 11.36 -41.37 10.26
C GLY A 50 12.15 -42.65 10.03
N HIS A 51 13.19 -42.60 9.18
CA HIS A 51 14.07 -43.74 8.95
C HIS A 51 14.85 -44.11 10.21
N ALA A 52 15.47 -43.12 10.87
CA ALA A 52 16.19 -43.31 12.12
C ALA A 52 15.29 -43.83 13.25
N ALA A 53 14.05 -43.30 13.36
CA ALA A 53 13.08 -43.74 14.36
C ALA A 53 12.76 -45.24 14.26
N ARG A 54 12.71 -45.78 13.03
CA ARG A 54 12.43 -47.20 12.78
C ARG A 54 13.67 -48.07 12.97
N MET A 55 14.82 -47.66 12.44
CA MET A 55 16.07 -48.42 12.56
C MET A 55 16.53 -48.57 14.01
N LEU A 56 16.38 -47.51 14.80
CA LEU A 56 16.83 -47.45 16.19
C LEU A 56 15.74 -47.87 17.19
N ASN A 57 14.54 -48.25 16.70
CA ASN A 57 13.37 -48.54 17.52
C ASN A 57 13.03 -47.41 18.52
N GLN A 58 13.11 -46.16 18.05
CA GLN A 58 12.91 -44.91 18.81
C GLN A 58 11.65 -44.13 18.38
N CYS A 59 10.63 -44.83 17.86
CA CYS A 59 9.35 -44.20 17.51
C CYS A 59 8.66 -43.63 18.76
N SER A 60 8.28 -42.35 18.73
CA SER A 60 7.65 -41.66 19.86
C SER A 60 6.49 -40.77 19.42
N LYS A 61 5.53 -40.52 20.32
CA LYS A 61 4.42 -39.58 20.07
C LYS A 61 4.93 -38.16 19.82
N LEU A 62 5.95 -37.74 20.57
CA LEU A 62 6.61 -36.45 20.39
C LEU A 62 7.18 -36.32 18.98
N GLY A 63 7.96 -37.31 18.53
CA GLY A 63 8.54 -37.30 17.19
C GLY A 63 7.48 -37.25 16.09
N ALA A 64 6.37 -37.98 16.26
CA ALA A 64 5.26 -37.95 15.29
C ALA A 64 4.52 -36.60 15.24
N VAL A 65 4.45 -35.86 16.35
CA VAL A 65 3.91 -34.49 16.38
C VAL A 65 4.90 -33.50 15.77
N LEU A 66 6.18 -33.64 16.09
CA LEU A 66 7.24 -32.78 15.57
C LEU A 66 7.34 -32.85 14.04
N ASP A 67 7.32 -34.07 13.48
CA ASP A 67 7.21 -34.38 12.04
C ASP A 67 6.04 -33.60 11.41
N MET A 68 4.84 -33.87 11.94
CA MET A 68 3.60 -33.32 11.43
C MET A 68 3.49 -31.79 11.49
N VAL A 69 3.84 -31.18 12.62
CA VAL A 69 3.67 -29.74 12.82
C VAL A 69 4.70 -28.97 12.01
N THR A 70 5.94 -29.48 11.95
CA THR A 70 7.02 -28.82 11.20
C THR A 70 6.70 -28.79 9.71
N ASP A 71 6.27 -29.91 9.12
CA ASP A 71 5.78 -29.96 7.73
C ASP A 71 4.78 -28.84 7.43
N ARG A 72 3.71 -28.80 8.23
CA ARG A 72 2.56 -27.92 7.97
C ARG A 72 2.94 -26.46 8.16
N ALA A 73 3.77 -26.16 9.15
CA ALA A 73 4.30 -24.82 9.38
C ALA A 73 5.19 -24.36 8.22
N THR A 74 6.15 -25.18 7.77
CA THR A 74 7.07 -24.80 6.69
C THR A 74 6.36 -24.61 5.37
N THR A 75 5.46 -25.53 4.99
CA THR A 75 4.68 -25.42 3.76
C THR A 75 3.76 -24.20 3.80
N THR A 76 3.08 -23.94 4.93
CA THR A 76 2.22 -22.77 5.08
C THR A 76 3.02 -21.48 4.96
N CYS A 77 4.15 -21.35 5.65
CA CYS A 77 5.01 -20.18 5.57
C CYS A 77 5.53 -19.96 4.13
N LEU A 78 5.93 -21.03 3.43
CA LEU A 78 6.35 -20.94 2.04
C LEU A 78 5.19 -20.50 1.13
N ILE A 79 3.99 -21.05 1.30
CA ILE A 79 2.81 -20.65 0.51
C ILE A 79 2.40 -19.20 0.82
N VAL A 80 2.51 -18.73 2.07
CA VAL A 80 2.28 -17.33 2.42
C VAL A 80 3.30 -16.43 1.72
N VAL A 81 4.57 -16.82 1.68
CA VAL A 81 5.59 -16.07 0.94
C VAL A 81 5.28 -16.05 -0.54
N LEU A 82 4.93 -17.21 -1.12
CA LEU A 82 4.50 -17.29 -2.52
C LEU A 82 3.26 -16.44 -2.81
N SER A 83 2.34 -16.29 -1.87
CA SER A 83 1.18 -15.40 -2.02
C SER A 83 1.56 -13.91 -2.05
N ASN A 84 2.72 -13.55 -1.46
CA ASN A 84 3.28 -12.22 -1.58
C ASN A 84 4.08 -12.05 -2.89
N LEU A 85 4.78 -13.10 -3.33
CA LEU A 85 5.56 -13.07 -4.59
C LEU A 85 4.68 -13.17 -5.85
N TYR A 86 3.54 -13.85 -5.76
CA TYR A 86 2.56 -14.04 -6.83
C TYR A 86 1.16 -13.59 -6.37
N PRO A 87 0.92 -12.27 -6.21
CA PRO A 87 -0.34 -11.75 -5.68
C PRO A 87 -1.59 -12.17 -6.47
N GLN A 88 -1.47 -12.37 -7.78
CA GLN A 88 -2.53 -12.90 -8.65
C GLN A 88 -3.04 -14.28 -8.22
N GLY A 89 -2.17 -15.08 -7.58
CA GLY A 89 -2.49 -16.39 -7.03
C GLY A 89 -3.00 -16.36 -5.58
N LEU A 90 -3.17 -15.19 -4.94
CA LEU A 90 -3.44 -15.07 -3.51
C LEU A 90 -4.60 -15.96 -3.05
N TYR A 91 -5.77 -15.86 -3.68
CA TYR A 91 -6.93 -16.67 -3.29
C TYR A 91 -6.71 -18.17 -3.52
N TRP A 92 -5.95 -18.53 -4.55
CA TRP A 92 -5.54 -19.91 -4.78
C TRP A 92 -4.63 -20.41 -3.65
N PHE A 93 -3.61 -19.65 -3.27
CA PHE A 93 -2.73 -20.01 -2.15
C PHE A 93 -3.46 -20.09 -0.81
N LEU A 94 -4.36 -19.14 -0.52
CA LEU A 94 -5.20 -19.18 0.67
C LEU A 94 -6.11 -20.41 0.69
N PHE A 95 -6.70 -20.75 -0.46
CA PHE A 95 -7.49 -21.97 -0.60
C PHE A 95 -6.65 -23.23 -0.35
N LEU A 96 -5.43 -23.29 -0.90
CA LEU A 96 -4.52 -24.44 -0.69
C LEU A 96 -4.12 -24.60 0.78
N ILE A 97 -3.82 -23.50 1.48
CA ILE A 97 -3.56 -23.51 2.93
C ILE A 97 -4.78 -24.01 3.68
N ALA A 98 -5.96 -23.44 3.39
CA ALA A 98 -7.20 -23.81 4.06
C ALA A 98 -7.55 -25.28 3.83
N LEU A 99 -7.44 -25.76 2.59
CA LEU A 99 -7.70 -27.15 2.23
C LEU A 99 -6.77 -28.10 2.98
N ASP A 100 -5.45 -27.82 3.00
CA ASP A 100 -4.46 -28.66 3.67
C ASP A 100 -4.66 -28.71 5.19
N MET A 101 -4.84 -27.54 5.82
CA MET A 101 -5.05 -27.46 7.26
C MET A 101 -6.34 -28.15 7.66
N VAL A 102 -7.47 -27.83 7.01
CA VAL A 102 -8.78 -28.38 7.37
C VAL A 102 -8.83 -29.89 7.11
N SER A 103 -8.32 -30.39 5.98
CA SER A 103 -8.30 -31.83 5.70
C SER A 103 -7.47 -32.60 6.72
N HIS A 104 -6.31 -32.06 7.10
CA HIS A 104 -5.42 -32.70 8.04
C HIS A 104 -5.98 -32.73 9.46
N PHE A 105 -6.47 -31.59 9.97
CA PHE A 105 -7.08 -31.51 11.29
C PHE A 105 -8.31 -32.40 11.37
N ALA A 106 -9.22 -32.37 10.38
CA ALA A 106 -10.40 -33.23 10.36
C ALA A 106 -10.01 -34.72 10.42
N HIS A 107 -8.97 -35.13 9.69
CA HIS A 107 -8.48 -36.50 9.71
C HIS A 107 -7.84 -36.90 11.04
N ILE A 108 -7.07 -36.02 11.68
CA ILE A 108 -6.52 -36.25 13.03
C ILE A 108 -7.66 -36.46 14.02
N PHE A 109 -8.66 -35.57 14.02
CA PHE A 109 -9.81 -35.65 14.93
C PHE A 109 -10.60 -36.94 14.71
N SER A 110 -10.93 -37.28 13.46
CA SER A 110 -11.58 -38.54 13.13
C SER A 110 -10.74 -39.74 13.62
N SER A 111 -9.46 -39.81 13.27
CA SER A 111 -8.58 -40.93 13.66
C SER A 111 -8.54 -41.12 15.18
N LEU A 112 -8.36 -40.04 15.94
CA LEU A 112 -8.34 -40.07 17.41
C LEU A 112 -9.68 -40.54 18.00
N MET A 113 -10.81 -40.03 17.50
CA MET A 113 -12.14 -40.45 17.96
C MET A 113 -12.44 -41.92 17.64
N GLY A 114 -11.89 -42.43 16.54
CA GLY A 114 -12.00 -43.85 16.17
C GLY A 114 -11.01 -44.78 16.85
N GLY A 115 -10.24 -44.29 17.85
CA GLY A 115 -9.25 -45.09 18.58
C GLY A 115 -7.92 -45.29 17.84
N GLY A 116 -7.67 -44.54 16.77
CA GLY A 116 -6.39 -44.54 16.05
C GLY A 116 -5.26 -43.96 16.89
N THR A 117 -4.08 -44.60 16.81
CA THR A 117 -2.89 -44.20 17.60
C THR A 117 -1.98 -43.21 16.87
N SER A 118 -2.27 -42.89 15.60
CA SER A 118 -1.49 -42.00 14.74
C SER A 118 -2.38 -41.31 13.70
N HIS A 119 -1.98 -40.12 13.25
CA HIS A 119 -2.62 -39.41 12.13
C HIS A 119 -2.46 -40.11 10.77
N LYS A 120 -1.63 -41.16 10.70
CA LYS A 120 -1.45 -42.02 9.52
C LYS A 120 -2.24 -43.34 9.64
N ALA A 121 -3.05 -43.51 10.69
CA ALA A 121 -3.77 -44.76 10.95
C ALA A 121 -5.04 -44.88 10.08
N THR A 122 -5.19 -45.99 9.36
CA THR A 122 -6.33 -46.24 8.46
C THR A 122 -7.35 -47.21 9.07
N ARG A 123 -8.64 -47.02 8.79
CA ARG A 123 -9.72 -47.93 9.23
C ARG A 123 -10.06 -49.04 8.23
N PRO A 124 -10.70 -50.14 8.66
CA PRO A 124 -11.12 -51.23 7.77
C PRO A 124 -12.09 -50.80 6.65
N ASN A 125 -13.02 -49.87 6.93
CA ASN A 125 -14.04 -49.37 5.99
C ASN A 125 -13.71 -47.99 5.37
N GLN A 126 -12.46 -47.54 5.48
CA GLN A 126 -12.07 -46.23 4.97
C GLN A 126 -12.03 -46.19 3.44
N ASN A 127 -12.22 -45.01 2.85
CA ASN A 127 -12.08 -44.77 1.42
C ASN A 127 -10.78 -45.40 0.86
N PRO A 128 -10.85 -46.25 -0.19
CA PRO A 128 -9.71 -47.00 -0.72
C PRO A 128 -8.51 -46.12 -1.12
N LEU A 129 -8.76 -44.89 -1.56
CA LEU A 129 -7.70 -43.94 -1.95
C LEU A 129 -6.92 -43.43 -0.75
N VAL A 130 -7.62 -43.07 0.34
CA VAL A 130 -7.00 -42.66 1.61
C VAL A 130 -6.19 -43.81 2.20
N LYS A 131 -6.72 -45.04 2.10
CA LYS A 131 -6.02 -46.24 2.53
C LYS A 131 -4.74 -46.46 1.74
N LEU A 132 -4.77 -46.35 0.40
CA LEU A 132 -3.58 -46.46 -0.44
C LEU A 132 -2.53 -45.40 -0.08
N TYR A 133 -2.97 -44.14 0.09
CA TYR A 133 -2.12 -43.00 0.42
C TYR A 133 -1.34 -43.20 1.72
N TYR A 134 -1.99 -43.65 2.79
CA TYR A 134 -1.33 -43.87 4.09
C TYR A 134 -0.65 -45.24 4.24
N THR A 135 -1.09 -46.27 3.51
CA THR A 135 -0.49 -47.62 3.59
C THR A 135 0.79 -47.70 2.77
N ASN A 136 0.83 -47.08 1.58
CA ASN A 136 1.99 -47.12 0.71
C ASN A 136 2.89 -45.90 0.94
N ARG A 137 3.95 -46.10 1.74
CA ARG A 137 4.95 -45.07 2.06
C ARG A 137 5.61 -44.42 0.84
N TYR A 138 5.74 -45.13 -0.29
CA TYR A 138 6.34 -44.56 -1.49
C TYR A 138 5.38 -43.59 -2.17
N VAL A 139 4.08 -43.88 -2.15
CA VAL A 139 3.04 -42.97 -2.64
C VAL A 139 2.98 -41.71 -1.78
N LEU A 140 2.98 -41.87 -0.45
CA LEU A 140 3.02 -40.75 0.49
C LEU A 140 4.26 -39.87 0.26
N ALA A 141 5.45 -40.47 0.23
CA ALA A 141 6.70 -39.74 0.03
C ALA A 141 6.72 -39.03 -1.33
N PHE A 142 6.27 -39.69 -2.40
CA PHE A 142 6.24 -39.11 -3.74
C PHE A 142 5.31 -37.90 -3.84
N LEU A 143 4.10 -37.98 -3.27
CA LEU A 143 3.13 -36.88 -3.29
C LEU A 143 3.57 -35.71 -2.40
N CYS A 144 4.12 -35.97 -1.20
CA CYS A 144 4.66 -34.92 -0.34
C CYS A 144 5.88 -34.24 -0.97
N PHE A 145 6.85 -35.02 -1.45
CA PHE A 145 8.04 -34.49 -2.12
C PHE A 145 7.68 -33.68 -3.36
N GLY A 146 6.72 -34.17 -4.16
CA GLY A 146 6.31 -33.45 -5.35
C GLY A 146 5.53 -32.16 -5.04
N ASN A 147 4.75 -32.15 -3.96
CA ASN A 147 4.07 -30.94 -3.48
C ASN A 147 5.07 -29.89 -2.99
N GLU A 148 6.04 -30.26 -2.16
CA GLU A 148 7.09 -29.35 -1.71
C GLU A 148 7.97 -28.88 -2.86
N GLY A 149 8.36 -29.80 -3.75
CA GLY A 149 9.14 -29.49 -4.94
C GLY A 149 8.45 -28.48 -5.86
N PHE A 150 7.11 -28.54 -5.97
CA PHE A 150 6.33 -27.55 -6.72
C PHE A 150 6.47 -26.14 -6.12
N PHE A 151 6.17 -25.97 -4.82
CA PHE A 151 6.22 -24.66 -4.17
C PHE A 151 7.64 -24.10 -4.12
N LEU A 152 8.63 -24.94 -3.84
CA LEU A 152 10.04 -24.54 -3.83
C LEU A 152 10.55 -24.15 -5.22
N ASN A 153 10.10 -24.85 -6.27
CA ASN A 153 10.40 -24.48 -7.65
C ASN A 153 9.72 -23.16 -8.05
N LEU A 154 8.48 -22.93 -7.61
CA LEU A 154 7.79 -21.66 -7.83
C LEU A 154 8.52 -20.49 -7.15
N TYR A 155 9.08 -20.70 -5.95
CA TYR A 155 9.92 -19.72 -5.29
C TYR A 155 11.19 -19.42 -6.09
N LEU A 156 11.93 -20.45 -6.51
CA LEU A 156 13.15 -20.27 -7.32
C LEU A 156 12.87 -19.59 -8.66
N TYR A 157 11.74 -19.92 -9.28
CA TYR A 157 11.34 -19.34 -10.56
C TYR A 157 11.19 -17.82 -10.48
N TYR A 158 10.72 -17.28 -9.36
CA TYR A 158 10.57 -15.84 -9.16
C TYR A 158 11.91 -15.09 -9.25
N PHE A 159 13.01 -15.70 -8.80
CA PHE A 159 14.32 -15.05 -8.70
C PHE A 159 15.29 -15.39 -9.83
N TYR A 160 15.05 -16.45 -10.61
CA TYR A 160 16.02 -16.98 -11.57
C TYR A 160 15.95 -16.33 -12.96
N GLN A 161 16.99 -15.59 -13.35
CA GLN A 161 17.14 -14.95 -14.67
C GLN A 161 17.91 -15.84 -15.68
N GLY A 162 17.33 -16.97 -16.08
CA GLY A 162 17.92 -17.89 -17.07
C GLY A 162 17.37 -17.76 -18.49
N PRO A 163 17.86 -18.55 -19.47
CA PRO A 163 17.36 -18.52 -20.84
C PRO A 163 15.87 -18.93 -20.91
N TYR A 164 15.07 -18.10 -21.59
CA TYR A 164 13.62 -18.28 -21.70
C TYR A 164 13.24 -19.17 -22.90
N LEU A 165 12.27 -20.06 -22.70
CA LEU A 165 11.53 -20.77 -23.75
C LEU A 165 10.21 -20.05 -24.01
N ASN A 166 9.85 -19.87 -25.28
CA ASN A 166 8.52 -19.41 -25.68
C ASN A 166 7.54 -20.60 -25.68
N LEU A 167 6.53 -20.59 -24.79
CA LEU A 167 5.56 -21.68 -24.62
C LEU A 167 4.43 -21.68 -25.68
N GLY A 168 4.41 -20.74 -26.61
CA GLY A 168 3.51 -20.74 -27.76
C GLY A 168 2.02 -20.85 -27.38
N PRO A 169 1.25 -21.81 -27.94
CA PRO A 169 -0.20 -21.90 -27.73
C PRO A 169 -0.64 -22.33 -26.31
N LEU A 170 0.29 -22.75 -25.45
CA LEU A 170 -0.03 -23.15 -24.08
C LEU A 170 -0.15 -21.97 -23.11
N THR A 171 0.39 -20.79 -23.46
CA THR A 171 0.38 -19.55 -22.66
C THR A 171 -0.95 -19.21 -21.98
N PRO A 172 -2.14 -19.37 -22.60
CA PRO A 172 -3.42 -19.06 -21.96
C PRO A 172 -3.76 -19.91 -20.74
N LEU A 173 -3.23 -21.15 -20.64
CA LEU A 173 -3.45 -22.03 -19.50
C LEU A 173 -2.72 -21.53 -18.24
N PHE A 174 -1.66 -20.77 -18.43
CA PHE A 174 -0.68 -20.37 -17.42
C PHE A 174 -0.82 -18.91 -16.98
N ALA A 175 -1.45 -18.08 -17.83
CA ALA A 175 -1.75 -16.68 -17.56
C ALA A 175 -2.41 -16.41 -16.19
N PRO A 176 -3.34 -17.24 -15.67
CA PRO A 176 -3.96 -16.99 -14.36
C PRO A 176 -3.02 -17.11 -13.16
N ILE A 177 -1.85 -17.76 -13.34
CA ILE A 177 -0.88 -18.02 -12.26
C ILE A 177 0.34 -17.12 -12.43
N PHE A 178 0.81 -16.91 -13.66
CA PHE A 178 2.06 -16.23 -13.95
C PHE A 178 1.92 -14.77 -14.42
N GLY A 179 0.70 -14.28 -14.67
CA GLY A 179 0.45 -12.85 -14.92
C GLY A 179 0.93 -12.29 -16.26
N ASP A 180 1.88 -12.92 -16.94
CA ASP A 180 2.54 -12.32 -18.12
C ASP A 180 1.98 -12.78 -19.48
N ALA A 181 1.67 -11.81 -20.34
CA ALA A 181 1.26 -12.00 -21.73
C ALA A 181 2.42 -12.35 -22.71
N THR A 182 3.66 -12.47 -22.22
CA THR A 182 4.86 -12.64 -23.06
C THR A 182 5.19 -14.10 -23.40
N GLY A 183 4.60 -15.08 -22.70
CA GLY A 183 4.78 -16.51 -23.00
C GLY A 183 6.20 -17.04 -22.81
N GLN A 184 7.05 -16.32 -22.07
CA GLN A 184 8.46 -16.67 -21.86
C GLN A 184 8.67 -17.30 -20.46
N VAL A 185 9.05 -18.58 -20.41
CA VAL A 185 9.34 -19.29 -19.15
C VAL A 185 10.76 -19.85 -19.20
N SER A 186 11.56 -19.65 -18.14
CA SER A 186 12.89 -20.24 -18.01
C SER A 186 12.86 -21.73 -18.38
N ALA A 187 13.71 -22.15 -19.32
CA ALA A 187 13.63 -23.48 -19.94
C ALA A 187 13.69 -24.62 -18.93
N ILE A 188 14.56 -24.45 -17.94
CA ILE A 188 14.83 -25.43 -16.88
C ILE A 188 13.70 -25.43 -15.87
N CYS A 189 13.16 -24.26 -15.50
CA CYS A 189 12.03 -24.15 -14.59
C CYS A 189 10.74 -24.70 -15.20
N ALA A 190 10.49 -24.50 -16.51
CA ALA A 190 9.34 -25.05 -17.21
C ALA A 190 9.33 -26.59 -17.20
N LEU A 191 10.47 -27.23 -17.50
CA LEU A 191 10.59 -28.69 -17.48
C LEU A 191 10.36 -29.28 -16.09
N VAL A 192 10.89 -28.61 -15.06
CA VAL A 192 10.71 -29.00 -13.67
C VAL A 192 9.26 -28.77 -13.21
N TRP A 193 8.61 -27.72 -13.69
CA TRP A 193 7.20 -27.43 -13.45
C TRP A 193 6.29 -28.52 -14.02
N PHE A 194 6.52 -28.98 -15.25
CA PHE A 194 5.73 -30.08 -15.86
C PHE A 194 5.80 -31.38 -15.06
N PHE A 195 6.91 -31.60 -14.35
CA PHE A 195 7.07 -32.75 -13.47
C PHE A 195 6.30 -32.58 -12.15
N TYR A 196 6.47 -31.44 -11.48
CA TYR A 196 5.92 -31.25 -10.13
C TYR A 196 4.45 -30.86 -10.10
N PHE A 197 3.95 -30.12 -11.09
CA PHE A 197 2.58 -29.62 -11.09
C PHE A 197 1.51 -30.74 -11.07
N PRO A 198 1.59 -31.79 -11.90
CA PRO A 198 0.64 -32.91 -11.82
C PRO A 198 0.66 -33.63 -10.47
N ILE A 199 1.83 -33.71 -9.85
CA ILE A 199 2.01 -34.35 -8.54
C ILE A 199 1.35 -33.50 -7.45
N MET A 200 1.58 -32.18 -7.46
CA MET A 200 0.92 -31.23 -6.56
C MET A 200 -0.60 -31.30 -6.71
N LEU A 201 -1.15 -31.26 -7.93
CA LEU A 201 -2.60 -31.40 -8.15
C LEU A 201 -3.16 -32.71 -7.58
N THR A 202 -2.44 -33.82 -7.80
CA THR A 202 -2.83 -35.13 -7.24
C THR A 202 -2.82 -35.09 -5.72
N LYS A 203 -1.84 -34.41 -5.10
CA LYS A 203 -1.80 -34.22 -3.65
C LYS A 203 -2.97 -33.38 -3.15
N GLN A 204 -3.33 -32.28 -3.83
CA GLN A 204 -4.47 -31.45 -3.41
C GLN A 204 -5.81 -32.20 -3.57
N PHE A 205 -5.94 -33.02 -4.60
CA PHE A 205 -7.06 -33.94 -4.73
C PHE A 205 -7.10 -34.94 -3.57
N MET A 206 -5.95 -35.48 -3.16
CA MET A 206 -5.88 -36.34 -1.97
C MET A 206 -6.29 -35.62 -0.69
N ASN A 207 -5.93 -34.34 -0.51
CA ASN A 207 -6.39 -33.53 0.63
C ASN A 207 -7.93 -33.40 0.64
N TRP A 208 -8.55 -33.18 -0.52
CA TRP A 208 -10.00 -33.15 -0.63
C TRP A 208 -10.66 -34.50 -0.28
N VAL A 209 -10.15 -35.60 -0.84
CA VAL A 209 -10.64 -36.96 -0.55
C VAL A 209 -10.47 -37.30 0.94
N GLN A 210 -9.36 -36.86 1.53
CA GLN A 210 -9.09 -37.02 2.97
C GLN A 210 -10.10 -36.26 3.83
N LEU A 211 -10.44 -35.02 3.46
CA LEU A 211 -11.46 -34.24 4.17
C LEU A 211 -12.84 -34.90 4.11
N GLN A 212 -13.24 -35.35 2.92
CA GLN A 212 -14.53 -36.05 2.74
C GLN A 212 -14.59 -37.33 3.58
N ALA A 213 -13.56 -38.17 3.51
CA ALA A 213 -13.49 -39.41 4.29
C ALA A 213 -13.52 -39.14 5.81
N ALA A 214 -12.87 -38.08 6.27
CA ALA A 214 -12.90 -37.71 7.68
C ALA A 214 -14.30 -37.31 8.16
N PHE A 215 -15.07 -36.58 7.35
CA PHE A 215 -16.45 -36.22 7.68
C PHE A 215 -17.39 -37.43 7.66
N GLU A 216 -17.26 -38.32 6.67
CA GLU A 216 -18.00 -39.59 6.64
C GLU A 216 -17.73 -40.42 7.90
N ASP A 217 -16.46 -40.57 8.28
CA ASP A 217 -16.05 -41.28 9.49
C ASP A 217 -16.67 -40.67 10.77
N LEU A 218 -16.76 -39.34 10.88
CA LEU A 218 -17.34 -38.66 12.04
C LEU A 218 -18.86 -38.89 12.11
N VAL A 219 -19.56 -38.77 10.98
CA VAL A 219 -21.01 -39.01 10.89
C VAL A 219 -21.34 -40.47 11.23
N GLU A 220 -20.54 -41.43 10.77
CA GLU A 220 -20.72 -42.84 11.11
C GLU A 220 -20.61 -43.09 12.61
N MET A 221 -19.63 -42.48 13.28
CA MET A 221 -19.47 -42.62 14.74
C MET A 221 -20.63 -42.02 15.51
N GLU A 222 -21.11 -40.84 15.14
CA GLU A 222 -22.26 -40.20 15.79
C GLU A 222 -23.52 -41.05 15.60
N THR A 223 -23.71 -41.60 14.41
CA THR A 223 -24.83 -42.49 14.11
C THR A 223 -24.74 -43.80 14.91
N ALA A 224 -23.56 -44.41 15.00
CA ALA A 224 -23.32 -45.62 15.78
C ALA A 224 -23.51 -45.38 17.30
N GLY A 225 -23.05 -44.24 17.82
CA GLY A 225 -23.25 -43.82 19.21
C GLY A 225 -24.73 -43.64 19.55
N THR A 226 -25.50 -43.03 18.65
CA THR A 226 -26.96 -42.84 18.79
C THR A 226 -27.71 -44.18 18.80
N THR A 227 -27.24 -45.16 18.03
CA THR A 227 -27.85 -46.51 17.95
C THR A 227 -27.55 -47.32 19.23
N SER A 228 -26.33 -47.21 19.76
CA SER A 228 -25.95 -47.80 21.05
C SER A 228 -26.72 -47.18 22.23
N ALA A 229 -26.91 -45.84 22.22
CA ALA A 229 -27.71 -45.13 23.21
C ALA A 229 -29.20 -45.52 23.20
N LYS A 230 -29.79 -45.76 22.01
CA LYS A 230 -31.16 -46.29 21.85
C LYS A 230 -31.32 -47.76 22.31
N THR A 231 -30.23 -48.52 22.35
CA THR A 231 -30.26 -49.92 22.82
C THR A 231 -30.11 -49.99 24.34
N ARG A 232 -29.34 -49.05 24.93
CA ARG A 232 -29.23 -48.88 26.39
C ARG A 232 -30.47 -48.29 27.06
N THR A 233 -31.23 -47.45 26.35
CA THR A 233 -32.51 -46.88 26.84
C THR A 233 -33.71 -47.82 26.64
N LYS A 234 -33.52 -49.03 26.09
CA LYS A 234 -34.59 -50.03 25.96
C LYS A 234 -34.73 -50.97 27.15
N THR A 235 -33.84 -50.91 28.14
CA THR A 235 -33.97 -51.65 29.41
C THR A 235 -34.64 -50.86 30.53
N ASP A 236 -34.74 -49.54 30.39
CA ASP A 236 -35.42 -48.66 31.35
C ASP A 236 -36.47 -47.86 30.59
N ASP A 237 -37.75 -48.16 30.83
CA ASP A 237 -38.98 -47.48 30.38
C ASP A 237 -39.91 -48.29 29.46
N LEU A 238 -40.45 -49.35 30.05
CA LEU A 238 -41.82 -49.79 29.79
C LEU A 238 -42.80 -48.84 30.51
N SER A 239 -43.15 -47.70 29.90
CA SER A 239 -44.50 -47.12 29.91
C SER A 239 -44.52 -45.69 29.35
N CYS A 240 -44.90 -45.52 28.09
CA CYS A 240 -46.03 -44.65 27.72
C CYS A 240 -46.30 -44.75 26.20
N CYS A 241 -47.58 -44.87 25.88
CA CYS A 241 -48.28 -44.75 24.59
C CYS A 241 -47.68 -43.71 23.61
N GLU A 242 -47.91 -43.69 22.30
CA GLU A 242 -48.61 -44.54 21.31
C GLU A 242 -48.20 -43.96 19.93
N LYS A 243 -48.23 -44.80 18.89
CA LYS A 243 -48.54 -44.49 17.47
C LYS A 243 -47.79 -43.31 16.78
N ASN A 244 -46.90 -43.62 15.84
CA ASN A 244 -47.30 -43.69 14.42
C ASN A 244 -46.18 -44.22 13.50
N THR A 245 -46.61 -45.00 12.53
CA THR A 245 -45.82 -45.74 11.55
C THR A 245 -45.31 -44.89 10.39
N SER A 246 -44.12 -45.25 9.89
CA SER A 246 -43.69 -45.20 8.49
C SER A 246 -43.58 -43.82 7.81
N SER A 247 -42.33 -43.38 7.58
CA SER A 247 -41.84 -43.16 6.20
C SER A 247 -40.31 -43.03 6.19
N ARG A 248 -39.68 -43.71 5.22
CA ARG A 248 -38.26 -43.59 4.88
C ARG A 248 -37.89 -42.11 4.69
N LEU A 249 -37.07 -41.55 5.59
CA LEU A 249 -36.41 -40.26 5.38
C LEU A 249 -35.06 -40.52 4.71
N THR A 250 -34.98 -40.27 3.41
CA THR A 250 -33.72 -40.13 2.69
C THR A 250 -32.96 -38.91 3.25
N LEU A 251 -31.64 -39.03 3.38
CA LEU A 251 -30.69 -38.04 3.93
C LEU A 251 -30.88 -36.60 3.40
N ALA A 252 -31.47 -36.44 2.20
CA ALA A 252 -31.84 -35.16 1.60
C ALA A 252 -32.88 -34.33 2.40
N ARG A 253 -33.66 -34.93 3.33
CA ARG A 253 -34.67 -34.21 4.12
C ARG A 253 -34.18 -33.67 5.47
N LEU A 254 -33.11 -34.24 6.05
CA LEU A 254 -32.50 -33.68 7.27
C LEU A 254 -31.62 -32.45 6.98
N LEU A 255 -31.21 -32.28 5.73
CA LEU A 255 -30.41 -31.15 5.28
C LEU A 255 -31.21 -30.01 4.63
N GLY A 256 -32.55 -30.01 4.64
CA GLY A 256 -33.37 -28.80 4.49
C GLY A 256 -32.99 -27.76 3.40
N ILE A 257 -32.30 -28.14 2.33
CA ILE A 257 -31.75 -27.22 1.33
C ILE A 257 -31.86 -27.89 -0.04
N GLU A 258 -33.07 -28.10 -0.55
CA GLU A 258 -33.27 -28.42 -1.98
C GLU A 258 -34.40 -27.64 -2.66
N ARG A 259 -34.98 -26.61 -2.03
CA ARG A 259 -35.86 -25.66 -2.75
C ARG A 259 -35.61 -24.17 -2.47
N ARG A 260 -34.43 -23.82 -1.96
CA ARG A 260 -33.92 -22.43 -1.95
C ARG A 260 -32.43 -22.31 -2.31
N ILE A 261 -31.94 -23.16 -3.23
CA ILE A 261 -30.74 -22.89 -4.04
C ILE A 261 -31.18 -22.50 -5.46
N ARG A 262 -32.14 -21.57 -5.55
CA ARG A 262 -31.89 -20.36 -6.31
C ARG A 262 -31.47 -19.35 -5.26
N VAL A 263 -30.22 -19.49 -4.80
CA VAL A 263 -29.55 -18.37 -4.16
C VAL A 263 -29.61 -17.29 -5.22
N ILE A 264 -30.38 -16.27 -4.89
CA ILE A 264 -30.24 -14.93 -5.38
C ILE A 264 -28.74 -14.62 -5.25
N PHE A 265 -27.98 -14.95 -6.31
CA PHE A 265 -26.74 -14.31 -6.71
C PHE A 265 -27.12 -12.90 -7.19
N ILE A 266 -27.81 -12.18 -6.31
CA ILE A 266 -27.78 -10.74 -6.18
C ILE A 266 -27.16 -10.57 -4.80
N THR A 267 -25.89 -11.00 -4.67
CA THR A 267 -24.98 -10.16 -3.89
C THR A 267 -25.19 -8.76 -4.42
N LYS A 268 -25.33 -7.80 -3.51
CA LYS A 268 -25.11 -6.38 -3.79
C LYS A 268 -23.73 -6.23 -4.45
N GLN A 269 -23.70 -6.50 -5.74
CA GLN A 269 -22.71 -6.09 -6.72
C GLN A 269 -23.28 -4.78 -7.25
N SER A 270 -23.21 -3.77 -6.39
CA SER A 270 -23.71 -2.41 -6.54
C SER A 270 -23.48 -1.83 -5.14
N LEU A 271 -22.32 -1.33 -4.77
CA LEU A 271 -21.53 -0.32 -5.45
C LEU A 271 -20.21 -0.20 -4.66
N VAL A 272 -19.32 -1.19 -4.73
CA VAL A 272 -17.90 -1.03 -4.35
C VAL A 272 -17.18 -1.90 -5.38
N SER A 273 -16.83 -1.26 -6.49
CA SER A 273 -16.60 -1.90 -7.77
C SER A 273 -15.36 -2.78 -7.83
N LYS A 274 -15.41 -3.75 -8.75
CA LYS A 274 -14.30 -4.38 -9.50
C LYS A 274 -13.13 -3.44 -9.90
N SER A 275 -13.27 -2.13 -9.71
CA SER A 275 -12.18 -1.17 -9.78
C SER A 275 -11.10 -1.47 -8.73
N SER A 276 -11.43 -1.85 -7.49
CA SER A 276 -10.40 -1.91 -6.43
C SER A 276 -9.29 -2.95 -6.66
N MET A 277 -9.56 -4.05 -7.39
CA MET A 277 -8.54 -5.06 -7.73
C MET A 277 -7.76 -4.70 -9.01
N ALA A 278 -8.41 -4.13 -10.02
CA ALA A 278 -7.71 -3.59 -11.21
C ALA A 278 -6.79 -2.40 -10.83
N ASN A 279 -7.21 -1.62 -9.84
CA ASN A 279 -6.46 -0.48 -9.33
C ASN A 279 -5.28 -0.88 -8.42
N PHE A 280 -5.25 -2.12 -7.89
CA PHE A 280 -4.14 -2.62 -7.06
C PHE A 280 -3.01 -3.23 -7.92
N GLU A 281 -3.34 -3.78 -9.10
CA GLU A 281 -2.34 -4.17 -10.11
C GLU A 281 -1.68 -2.94 -10.77
N GLU A 282 -2.41 -1.83 -10.95
CA GLU A 282 -1.80 -0.55 -11.36
C GLU A 282 -0.94 0.06 -10.24
N ALA A 283 -1.27 -0.21 -8.97
CA ALA A 283 -0.58 0.39 -7.82
C ALA A 283 0.82 -0.19 -7.50
N THR A 284 1.34 -1.10 -8.33
CA THR A 284 2.73 -1.59 -8.26
C THR A 284 3.51 -1.31 -9.54
N ALA A 285 2.86 -0.76 -10.57
CA ALA A 285 3.46 -0.49 -11.87
C ALA A 285 4.52 0.63 -11.85
N THR A 286 4.50 1.48 -10.83
CA THR A 286 5.48 2.56 -10.64
C THR A 286 6.71 2.12 -9.84
N GLY A 287 6.70 0.92 -9.24
CA GLY A 287 7.79 0.39 -8.42
C GLY A 287 8.03 1.14 -7.11
N ILE A 288 7.11 2.04 -6.71
CA ILE A 288 7.17 2.80 -5.47
C ILE A 288 6.15 2.19 -4.50
N PRO A 289 6.53 1.75 -3.29
CA PRO A 289 5.56 1.27 -2.31
C PRO A 289 4.66 2.43 -1.83
N PRO A 290 3.34 2.20 -1.66
CA PRO A 290 2.47 3.18 -1.04
C PRO A 290 2.89 3.49 0.40
N LEU A 291 2.75 4.75 0.81
CA LEU A 291 2.86 5.15 2.21
C LEU A 291 1.48 5.02 2.85
N PHE A 292 1.31 4.05 3.75
CA PHE A 292 0.07 3.86 4.50
C PHE A 292 0.30 4.13 5.98
N THR A 293 -0.43 5.11 6.51
CA THR A 293 -0.37 5.46 7.93
C THR A 293 -1.72 5.16 8.59
N SER A 294 -1.82 4.02 9.29
CA SER A 294 -3.05 3.66 9.99
C SER A 294 -3.31 4.61 11.15
N ILE A 295 -4.48 5.26 11.17
CA ILE A 295 -4.94 6.04 12.32
C ILE A 295 -5.49 5.06 13.38
N LYS A 296 -4.77 4.93 14.50
CA LYS A 296 -5.18 4.11 15.64
C LYS A 296 -5.73 4.96 16.80
N SER A 297 -5.46 6.27 16.79
CA SER A 297 -6.00 7.20 17.80
C SER A 297 -7.48 7.46 17.53
N GLN A 298 -8.33 7.11 18.50
CA GLN A 298 -9.76 7.44 18.48
C GLN A 298 -9.97 8.95 18.44
N THR A 299 -9.16 9.71 19.20
CA THR A 299 -9.19 11.18 19.22
C THR A 299 -8.98 11.73 17.80
N CYS A 300 -7.91 11.34 17.11
CA CYS A 300 -7.66 11.78 15.73
C CYS A 300 -8.83 11.44 14.78
N GLY A 301 -9.40 10.24 14.94
CA GLY A 301 -10.59 9.78 14.21
C GLY A 301 -11.79 10.73 14.35
N GLU A 302 -12.21 10.97 15.59
CA GLU A 302 -13.37 11.78 15.96
C GLU A 302 -13.23 13.24 15.53
N LEU A 303 -12.03 13.80 15.65
CA LEU A 303 -11.76 15.18 15.29
C LEU A 303 -11.89 15.43 13.79
N LEU A 304 -11.41 14.52 12.95
CA LEU A 304 -11.59 14.59 11.50
C LEU A 304 -13.07 14.48 11.10
N GLU A 305 -13.81 13.55 11.71
CA GLU A 305 -15.24 13.39 11.44
C GLU A 305 -16.06 14.62 11.86
N SER A 306 -15.68 15.27 12.96
CA SER A 306 -16.30 16.53 13.39
C SER A 306 -16.05 17.64 12.38
N ASN A 307 -14.79 17.83 11.96
CA ASN A 307 -14.43 18.83 10.97
C ASN A 307 -15.21 18.63 9.66
N HIS A 308 -15.21 17.39 9.15
CA HIS A 308 -15.89 17.01 7.91
C HIS A 308 -17.39 17.31 7.92
N ARG A 309 -18.04 17.14 9.08
CA ARG A 309 -19.49 17.35 9.21
C ARG A 309 -19.85 18.82 9.39
N GLU A 310 -19.02 19.59 10.08
CA GLU A 310 -19.42 20.87 10.67
C GLU A 310 -18.79 22.08 9.97
N HIS A 311 -17.62 21.91 9.33
CA HIS A 311 -16.84 23.03 8.83
C HIS A 311 -16.73 23.07 7.31
N HIS A 312 -16.61 24.29 6.78
CA HIS A 312 -16.27 24.53 5.39
C HIS A 312 -14.79 24.26 5.13
N ILE A 313 -14.42 24.00 3.87
CA ILE A 313 -13.00 23.91 3.45
C ILE A 313 -12.27 25.26 3.47
N PHE A 314 -13.01 26.35 3.66
CA PHE A 314 -12.45 27.68 3.83
C PHE A 314 -12.79 28.15 5.23
N PHE A 315 -11.86 28.74 5.96
CA PHE A 315 -12.11 29.22 7.33
C PHE A 315 -12.50 30.70 7.39
N ASN A 316 -12.47 31.43 6.27
CA ASN A 316 -12.91 32.82 6.21
C ASN A 316 -13.50 33.21 4.84
N GLU A 317 -14.08 34.41 4.77
CA GLU A 317 -14.68 35.01 3.56
C GLU A 317 -13.64 35.43 2.50
N ASP A 318 -12.35 35.43 2.85
CA ASP A 318 -11.23 35.65 1.92
C ASP A 318 -10.75 34.35 1.26
N HIS A 319 -11.48 33.24 1.48
CA HIS A 319 -11.20 31.91 0.92
C HIS A 319 -9.86 31.32 1.33
N PHE A 320 -9.43 31.56 2.56
CA PHE A 320 -8.28 30.86 3.14
C PHE A 320 -8.66 29.44 3.53
N HIS A 321 -7.80 28.49 3.18
CA HIS A 321 -8.02 27.06 3.32
C HIS A 321 -8.02 26.60 4.77
N ASN A 322 -9.00 25.78 5.14
CA ASN A 322 -9.03 25.07 6.42
C ASN A 322 -7.89 24.03 6.45
N HIS A 323 -6.84 24.32 7.23
CA HIS A 323 -5.68 23.44 7.32
C HIS A 323 -5.80 22.35 8.38
N PHE A 324 -6.91 22.29 9.11
CA PHE A 324 -7.08 21.42 10.28
C PHE A 324 -6.80 19.93 9.99
N PRO A 325 -7.34 19.31 8.92
CA PRO A 325 -7.04 17.91 8.60
C PRO A 325 -5.55 17.69 8.31
N HIS A 326 -4.90 18.62 7.60
CA HIS A 326 -3.48 18.54 7.31
C HIS A 326 -2.63 18.58 8.58
N ALA A 327 -2.94 19.53 9.47
CA ALA A 327 -2.25 19.72 10.73
C ALA A 327 -2.37 18.48 11.61
N LEU A 328 -3.60 18.06 11.87
CA LEU A 328 -3.91 16.94 12.75
C LEU A 328 -3.23 15.64 12.29
N LEU A 329 -3.32 15.32 11.00
CA LEU A 329 -2.70 14.12 10.42
C LEU A 329 -1.17 14.21 10.43
N THR A 330 -0.62 15.39 10.20
CA THR A 330 0.83 15.63 10.26
C THR A 330 1.36 15.44 11.68
N TYR A 331 0.75 16.08 12.68
CA TYR A 331 1.15 15.95 14.08
C TYR A 331 1.01 14.50 14.57
N TYR A 332 -0.09 13.83 14.21
CA TYR A 332 -0.28 12.41 14.51
C TYR A 332 0.86 11.55 13.91
N ALA A 333 1.19 11.76 12.63
CA ALA A 333 2.28 11.02 11.98
C ALA A 333 3.68 11.35 12.53
N LEU A 334 3.86 12.53 13.12
CA LEU A 334 5.09 12.91 13.83
C LEU A 334 5.14 12.39 15.28
N GLY A 335 4.06 11.78 15.77
CA GLY A 335 4.00 11.18 17.10
C GLY A 335 3.48 12.09 18.21
N ALA A 336 2.72 13.14 17.86
CA ALA A 336 2.05 13.98 18.86
C ALA A 336 1.01 13.19 19.67
N ASP A 337 0.87 13.56 20.94
CA ASP A 337 -0.12 12.96 21.83
C ASP A 337 -1.52 13.56 21.67
N ASP A 338 -2.52 12.92 22.29
CA ASP A 338 -3.92 13.35 22.20
C ASP A 338 -4.16 14.75 22.77
N GLU A 339 -3.34 15.23 23.72
CA GLU A 339 -3.45 16.59 24.26
C GLU A 339 -3.06 17.61 23.20
N ARG A 340 -1.93 17.39 22.53
CA ARG A 340 -1.47 18.25 21.44
C ARG A 340 -2.43 18.24 20.25
N LEU A 341 -3.00 17.07 19.90
CA LEU A 341 -3.98 16.94 18.83
C LEU A 341 -5.27 17.73 19.13
N ARG A 342 -5.74 17.73 20.39
CA ARG A 342 -6.95 18.49 20.79
C ARG A 342 -6.73 19.99 20.79
N ARG A 343 -5.50 20.45 21.03
CA ARG A 343 -5.15 21.89 20.99
C ARG A 343 -5.39 22.51 19.61
N GLU A 344 -5.29 21.74 18.53
CA GLU A 344 -5.51 22.23 17.16
C GLU A 344 -6.91 22.80 16.92
N LEU A 345 -7.95 22.21 17.54
CA LEU A 345 -9.33 22.69 17.41
C LEU A 345 -9.54 24.10 17.96
N THR A 346 -8.61 24.60 18.78
CA THR A 346 -8.78 25.88 19.48
C THR A 346 -8.12 27.05 18.76
N LEU A 347 -7.43 26.80 17.64
CA LEU A 347 -6.57 27.80 16.99
C LEU A 347 -7.24 28.57 15.86
N GLU A 348 -8.34 28.08 15.27
CA GLU A 348 -9.02 28.73 14.14
C GLU A 348 -10.55 28.85 14.38
N GLU A 349 -11.12 30.01 14.04
CA GLU A 349 -12.56 30.17 13.87
C GLU A 349 -12.93 29.64 12.49
N PHE A 350 -13.52 28.45 12.44
CA PHE A 350 -13.95 27.84 11.17
C PHE A 350 -15.31 28.38 10.72
N LEU A 351 -15.48 28.56 9.42
CA LEU A 351 -16.81 28.78 8.85
C LEU A 351 -17.64 27.49 8.92
N PRO A 352 -18.93 27.57 9.26
CA PRO A 352 -19.81 26.41 9.23
C PRO A 352 -20.04 25.95 7.79
N ILE A 353 -20.29 24.65 7.62
CA ILE A 353 -20.72 24.12 6.32
C ILE A 353 -22.02 24.79 5.86
N VAL A 354 -22.10 25.14 4.57
CA VAL A 354 -23.27 25.81 3.98
C VAL A 354 -24.33 24.81 3.53
N GLU A 355 -25.57 25.28 3.38
CA GLU A 355 -26.67 24.46 2.87
C GLU A 355 -26.46 24.04 1.40
N ARG A 356 -26.82 22.80 1.08
CA ARG A 356 -26.74 22.24 -0.27
C ARG A 356 -27.76 22.90 -1.21
N LYS A 357 -27.32 23.26 -2.41
CA LYS A 357 -28.14 23.87 -3.48
C LYS A 357 -28.86 22.84 -4.34
N ILE A 358 -29.87 23.27 -5.09
CA ILE A 358 -30.61 22.48 -6.09
C ILE A 358 -30.29 23.06 -7.49
N PRO A 359 -29.98 22.22 -8.52
CA PRO A 359 -29.94 20.76 -8.48
C PRO A 359 -28.75 20.19 -7.69
N GLU A 360 -28.91 19.00 -7.13
CA GLU A 360 -27.79 18.27 -6.52
C GLU A 360 -26.77 17.82 -7.60
N ILE A 361 -25.52 17.67 -7.18
CA ILE A 361 -24.43 17.21 -8.05
C ILE A 361 -24.44 15.68 -8.15
N ASN A 362 -24.23 15.16 -9.36
CA ASN A 362 -24.19 13.75 -9.72
C ASN A 362 -23.18 13.50 -10.86
N GLU A 363 -23.04 12.24 -11.29
CA GLU A 363 -22.05 11.85 -12.31
C GLU A 363 -22.21 12.53 -13.68
N GLU A 364 -23.41 13.01 -14.02
CA GLU A 364 -23.70 13.64 -15.32
C GLU A 364 -23.41 15.15 -15.30
N ASN A 365 -23.57 15.81 -14.15
CA ASN A 365 -23.52 17.28 -14.03
C ASN A 365 -22.38 17.81 -13.14
N TRP A 366 -21.51 16.96 -12.58
CA TRP A 366 -20.45 17.41 -11.65
C TRP A 366 -19.47 18.42 -12.24
N LYS A 367 -19.43 18.60 -13.57
CA LYS A 367 -18.59 19.61 -14.22
C LYS A 367 -19.23 21.00 -14.31
N ASP A 368 -20.54 21.10 -14.11
CA ASP A 368 -21.32 22.31 -14.43
C ASP A 368 -21.03 23.50 -13.51
N HIS A 369 -20.57 23.21 -12.28
CA HIS A 369 -20.35 24.21 -11.22
C HIS A 369 -18.88 24.29 -10.78
N ILE A 370 -17.94 23.79 -11.60
CA ILE A 370 -16.52 23.86 -11.26
C ILE A 370 -16.08 25.34 -11.16
N GLY A 371 -15.42 25.67 -10.06
CA GLY A 371 -14.94 27.01 -9.72
C GLY A 371 -15.96 27.91 -9.02
N ASP A 372 -17.13 27.38 -8.65
CA ASP A 372 -18.14 28.05 -7.82
C ASP A 372 -18.09 27.48 -6.39
N ASP A 373 -17.52 28.26 -5.48
CA ASP A 373 -17.33 27.92 -4.07
C ASP A 373 -18.64 27.75 -3.30
N SER A 374 -19.70 28.39 -3.77
CA SER A 374 -21.02 28.24 -3.17
C SER A 374 -21.63 26.84 -3.37
N TYR A 375 -20.99 25.97 -4.15
CA TYR A 375 -21.33 24.55 -4.34
C TYR A 375 -20.45 23.59 -3.54
N TYR A 376 -19.58 24.07 -2.63
CA TYR A 376 -18.71 23.19 -1.82
C TYR A 376 -19.49 22.05 -1.14
N ALA A 377 -20.57 22.37 -0.42
CA ALA A 377 -21.39 21.36 0.26
C ALA A 377 -22.04 20.35 -0.70
N ASN A 378 -22.36 20.77 -1.94
CA ASN A 378 -22.87 19.89 -2.98
C ASN A 378 -21.78 18.92 -3.46
N TYR A 379 -20.57 19.44 -3.71
CA TYR A 379 -19.43 18.63 -4.13
C TYR A 379 -18.97 17.67 -3.05
N LEU A 380 -18.91 18.12 -1.79
CA LEU A 380 -18.55 17.27 -0.65
C LEU A 380 -19.52 16.09 -0.55
N HIS A 381 -20.83 16.38 -0.58
CA HIS A 381 -21.85 15.33 -0.57
C HIS A 381 -21.71 14.37 -1.76
N PHE A 382 -21.46 14.87 -2.97
CA PHE A 382 -21.25 14.05 -4.15
C PHE A 382 -20.04 13.13 -3.97
N PHE A 383 -18.89 13.65 -3.54
CA PHE A 383 -17.68 12.84 -3.36
C PHE A 383 -17.80 11.86 -2.19
N ASP A 384 -18.55 12.17 -1.13
CA ASP A 384 -18.88 11.18 -0.09
C ASP A 384 -19.62 9.98 -0.67
N GLN A 385 -20.57 10.21 -1.59
CA GLN A 385 -21.27 9.12 -2.25
C GLN A 385 -20.35 8.35 -3.18
N GLU A 386 -19.47 9.04 -3.93
CA GLU A 386 -18.52 8.38 -4.84
C GLU A 386 -17.49 7.53 -4.07
N VAL A 387 -16.98 8.04 -2.95
CA VAL A 387 -16.09 7.30 -2.04
C VAL A 387 -16.79 6.07 -1.49
N LYS A 388 -18.04 6.20 -1.03
CA LYS A 388 -18.86 5.04 -0.58
C LYS A 388 -19.11 4.04 -1.71
N LYS A 389 -19.23 4.52 -2.96
CA LYS A 389 -19.55 3.74 -4.16
C LYS A 389 -18.35 3.05 -4.82
N ARG A 390 -17.14 3.60 -4.70
CA ARG A 390 -15.97 3.12 -5.47
C ARG A 390 -14.74 2.88 -4.58
N GLY A 391 -14.82 3.25 -3.30
CA GLY A 391 -13.67 3.37 -2.42
C GLY A 391 -12.78 4.57 -2.76
N ASN A 392 -11.79 4.84 -1.92
CA ASN A 392 -10.87 5.97 -2.07
C ASN A 392 -10.17 5.93 -3.43
N LEU A 393 -9.50 4.80 -3.71
CA LEU A 393 -8.74 4.60 -4.94
C LEU A 393 -9.61 4.68 -6.21
N GLY A 394 -10.79 4.04 -6.21
CA GLY A 394 -11.70 4.10 -7.35
C GLY A 394 -12.23 5.51 -7.63
N THR A 395 -12.37 6.33 -6.59
CA THR A 395 -12.78 7.74 -6.69
C THR A 395 -11.64 8.60 -7.21
N LEU A 396 -10.43 8.45 -6.66
CA LEU A 396 -9.23 9.14 -7.11
C LEU A 396 -8.99 8.94 -8.61
N LEU A 397 -8.95 7.68 -9.08
CA LEU A 397 -8.68 7.37 -10.48
C LEU A 397 -9.76 7.89 -11.43
N ARG A 398 -11.00 8.00 -10.95
CA ARG A 398 -12.11 8.50 -11.77
C ARG A 398 -12.07 10.01 -11.97
N TYR A 399 -11.70 10.77 -10.94
CA TYR A 399 -11.93 12.22 -10.91
C TYR A 399 -10.63 13.04 -10.86
N ALA A 400 -9.64 12.67 -10.05
CA ALA A 400 -8.50 13.55 -9.75
C ALA A 400 -7.64 13.90 -10.97
N LEU A 401 -7.60 13.00 -11.97
CA LEU A 401 -6.84 13.17 -13.20
C LEU A 401 -7.71 13.58 -14.41
N ASP A 402 -9.01 13.83 -14.22
CA ASP A 402 -9.88 14.39 -15.26
C ASP A 402 -9.37 15.79 -15.65
N ASP A 403 -9.39 16.09 -16.95
CA ASP A 403 -8.87 17.36 -17.49
C ASP A 403 -9.60 18.61 -16.95
N SER A 404 -10.79 18.41 -16.37
CA SER A 404 -11.58 19.48 -15.74
C SER A 404 -11.19 19.71 -14.28
N LEU A 405 -10.74 18.67 -13.55
CA LEU A 405 -10.48 18.74 -12.11
C LEU A 405 -8.99 18.88 -11.78
N LEU A 406 -8.09 18.22 -12.52
CA LEU A 406 -6.65 18.31 -12.27
C LEU A 406 -6.12 19.76 -12.25
N PRO A 407 -6.51 20.67 -13.18
CA PRO A 407 -6.17 22.08 -13.08
C PRO A 407 -6.61 22.77 -11.79
N CYS A 408 -7.75 22.35 -11.23
CA CYS A 408 -8.34 22.97 -10.06
C CYS A 408 -7.67 22.46 -8.77
N LEU A 409 -7.31 21.17 -8.70
CA LEU A 409 -6.48 20.60 -7.62
C LEU A 409 -5.10 21.25 -7.51
N LEU A 410 -4.57 21.73 -8.64
CA LEU A 410 -3.30 22.46 -8.72
C LEU A 410 -3.43 23.97 -8.45
N SER A 411 -4.65 24.48 -8.38
CA SER A 411 -4.94 25.89 -8.07
C SER A 411 -5.02 26.11 -6.55
N GLY A 412 -5.24 27.34 -6.10
CA GLY A 412 -5.42 27.63 -4.66
C GLY A 412 -4.21 27.24 -3.80
N ALA A 413 -2.99 27.54 -4.23
CA ALA A 413 -1.75 27.10 -3.56
C ALA A 413 -1.63 25.57 -3.40
N VAL A 414 -2.27 24.81 -4.32
CA VAL A 414 -2.17 23.35 -4.43
C VAL A 414 -2.86 22.60 -3.27
N HIS A 415 -3.70 23.28 -2.49
CA HIS A 415 -4.34 22.69 -1.30
C HIS A 415 -5.23 21.50 -1.62
N GLY A 416 -6.06 21.56 -2.66
CA GLY A 416 -6.89 20.42 -3.07
C GLY A 416 -6.08 19.15 -3.35
N LEU A 417 -4.91 19.27 -4.00
CA LEU A 417 -4.00 18.12 -4.20
C LEU A 417 -3.32 17.69 -2.88
N ILE A 418 -2.94 18.65 -2.02
CA ILE A 418 -2.36 18.35 -0.70
C ILE A 418 -3.34 17.49 0.11
N HIS A 419 -4.58 17.95 0.20
CA HIS A 419 -5.68 17.34 0.94
C HIS A 419 -6.04 15.96 0.40
N THR A 420 -6.10 15.84 -0.94
CA THR A 420 -6.27 14.55 -1.64
C THR A 420 -5.18 13.56 -1.27
N GLY A 421 -3.91 14.00 -1.19
CA GLY A 421 -2.79 13.15 -0.78
C GLY A 421 -2.94 12.60 0.65
N PHE A 422 -3.34 13.44 1.60
CA PHE A 422 -3.63 13.02 2.96
C PHE A 422 -4.75 11.96 3.02
N GLY A 423 -5.83 12.16 2.25
CA GLY A 423 -6.92 11.17 2.17
C GLY A 423 -6.46 9.80 1.66
N MET A 424 -5.51 9.78 0.73
CA MET A 424 -4.92 8.53 0.23
C MET A 424 -3.97 7.88 1.23
N GLU A 425 -3.06 8.65 1.84
CA GLU A 425 -2.05 8.12 2.75
C GLU A 425 -2.65 7.52 4.03
N PHE A 426 -3.64 8.20 4.62
CA PHE A 426 -4.28 7.78 5.86
C PHE A 426 -5.52 6.92 5.64
N GLU A 427 -5.81 6.57 4.38
CA GLU A 427 -6.99 5.80 3.96
C GLU A 427 -8.31 6.42 4.46
N ARG A 428 -8.37 7.75 4.52
CA ARG A 428 -9.52 8.54 5.00
C ARG A 428 -10.38 9.04 3.86
N GLY A 429 -11.53 8.39 3.68
CA GLY A 429 -12.46 8.68 2.60
C GLY A 429 -13.14 10.05 2.71
N ASP A 430 -13.40 10.49 3.94
CA ASP A 430 -13.89 11.84 4.27
C ASP A 430 -12.89 12.92 3.88
N VAL A 431 -11.61 12.76 4.26
CA VAL A 431 -10.53 13.67 3.85
C VAL A 431 -10.34 13.64 2.33
N LEU A 432 -10.39 12.48 1.69
CA LEU A 432 -10.33 12.41 0.22
C LEU A 432 -11.50 13.18 -0.43
N ALA A 433 -12.73 13.02 0.09
CA ALA A 433 -13.90 13.71 -0.44
C ALA A 433 -13.78 15.24 -0.30
N GLU A 434 -13.27 15.71 0.85
CA GLU A 434 -12.95 17.13 1.07
C GLU A 434 -11.96 17.65 0.02
N GLY A 435 -10.85 16.95 -0.23
CA GLY A 435 -9.82 17.43 -1.16
C GLY A 435 -10.29 17.48 -2.62
N LEU A 436 -11.12 16.53 -3.04
CA LEU A 436 -11.71 16.54 -4.38
C LEU A 436 -12.80 17.62 -4.51
N ALA A 437 -13.60 17.83 -3.45
CA ALA A 437 -14.59 18.90 -3.40
C ALA A 437 -13.92 20.28 -3.42
N GLU A 438 -12.84 20.45 -2.66
CA GLU A 438 -11.97 21.63 -2.66
C GLU A 438 -11.45 21.94 -4.06
N GLY A 439 -10.95 20.91 -4.76
CA GLY A 439 -10.57 21.01 -6.15
C GLY A 439 -11.72 21.54 -7.00
N CYS A 440 -12.92 21.00 -6.87
CA CYS A 440 -14.06 21.43 -7.69
C CYS A 440 -14.49 22.87 -7.44
N VAL A 441 -14.26 23.43 -6.25
CA VAL A 441 -14.60 24.84 -5.97
C VAL A 441 -13.49 25.83 -6.31
N HIS A 442 -12.28 25.35 -6.57
CA HIS A 442 -11.23 26.18 -7.14
C HIS A 442 -11.48 26.47 -8.61
N LYS A 443 -11.23 27.72 -9.02
CA LYS A 443 -11.17 28.07 -10.44
C LYS A 443 -10.04 27.25 -11.11
N PRO A 444 -10.22 26.79 -12.36
CA PRO A 444 -9.21 26.03 -13.11
C PRO A 444 -8.04 26.91 -13.59
N SER A 445 -7.47 27.73 -12.72
CA SER A 445 -6.44 28.70 -13.05
C SER A 445 -5.19 28.04 -13.63
N CYS A 446 -4.84 26.83 -13.19
CA CYS A 446 -3.69 26.09 -13.72
C CYS A 446 -3.93 25.41 -15.08
N ALA A 447 -5.11 25.51 -15.69
CA ALA A 447 -5.41 24.82 -16.96
C ALA A 447 -4.43 25.16 -18.11
N PRO A 448 -3.95 26.42 -18.26
CA PRO A 448 -2.94 26.74 -19.26
C PRO A 448 -1.62 25.98 -19.10
N LEU A 449 -1.29 25.46 -17.91
CA LEU A 449 -0.06 24.68 -17.72
C LEU A 449 -0.15 23.26 -18.28
N LEU A 450 -1.36 22.71 -18.38
CA LEU A 450 -1.58 21.29 -18.70
C LEU A 450 -1.93 21.02 -20.17
N THR A 451 -2.05 22.06 -21.00
CA THR A 451 -2.33 21.89 -22.43
C THR A 451 -1.20 21.14 -23.13
N THR A 452 -1.51 20.04 -23.82
CA THR A 452 -0.51 19.19 -24.49
C THR A 452 0.31 19.98 -25.51
N ILE A 453 1.64 19.87 -25.44
CA ILE A 453 2.53 20.25 -26.53
C ILE A 453 2.84 18.98 -27.32
N HIS A 454 2.72 19.04 -28.65
CA HIS A 454 3.17 17.95 -29.50
C HIS A 454 4.70 17.81 -29.38
N GLU A 455 5.15 16.70 -28.80
CA GLU A 455 6.56 16.40 -28.59
C GLU A 455 7.27 16.27 -29.95
N LYS A 456 8.26 17.13 -30.20
CA LYS A 456 9.32 16.86 -31.17
C LYS A 456 10.40 16.04 -30.48
N GLN A 457 11.27 15.37 -31.23
CA GLN A 457 12.51 14.82 -30.65
C GLN A 457 13.33 15.96 -30.05
N LEU A 458 13.31 16.08 -28.73
CA LEU A 458 13.99 17.10 -27.96
C LEU A 458 15.09 16.46 -27.11
N PRO A 459 16.18 17.20 -26.79
CA PRO A 459 17.17 16.72 -25.83
C PRO A 459 16.54 16.55 -24.45
N ALA A 460 16.85 15.44 -23.77
CA ALA A 460 16.38 15.17 -22.41
C ALA A 460 17.16 16.00 -21.39
N PHE A 461 16.46 16.61 -20.44
CA PHE A 461 17.01 17.36 -19.31
C PHE A 461 16.50 16.80 -18.00
N THR A 462 17.34 16.82 -16.96
CA THR A 462 16.91 16.55 -15.58
C THR A 462 16.04 17.70 -15.05
N ALA A 463 15.30 17.48 -13.96
CA ALA A 463 14.51 18.55 -13.34
C ALA A 463 15.39 19.74 -12.90
N ILE A 464 16.62 19.48 -12.46
CA ILE A 464 17.57 20.52 -12.04
C ILE A 464 18.16 21.29 -13.24
N ASP A 465 18.44 20.61 -14.36
CA ASP A 465 18.86 21.26 -15.60
C ASP A 465 17.79 22.23 -16.07
N ILE A 466 16.52 21.83 -16.03
CA ILE A 466 15.39 22.70 -16.40
C ILE A 466 15.34 23.97 -15.54
N LEU A 467 15.53 23.87 -14.22
CA LEU A 467 15.59 25.06 -13.36
C LEU A 467 16.74 25.99 -13.74
N ASN A 468 17.93 25.43 -14.00
CA ASN A 468 19.10 26.21 -14.41
C ASN A 468 18.86 26.92 -15.75
N GLN A 469 18.22 26.24 -16.71
CA GLN A 469 17.86 26.82 -18.01
C GLN A 469 16.82 27.94 -17.85
N ILE A 470 15.76 27.73 -17.06
CA ILE A 470 14.74 28.76 -16.77
C ILE A 470 15.35 29.99 -16.11
N ARG A 471 16.29 29.80 -15.18
CA ARG A 471 17.00 30.90 -14.52
C ARG A 471 17.81 31.73 -15.51
N ALA A 472 18.40 31.09 -16.52
CA ALA A 472 19.19 31.74 -17.56
C ALA A 472 18.36 32.23 -18.77
N ASP A 473 17.05 31.93 -18.84
CA ASP A 473 16.22 32.29 -19.99
C ASP A 473 15.87 33.79 -20.01
N ASP A 474 16.41 34.50 -20.99
CA ASP A 474 16.19 35.93 -21.17
C ASP A 474 14.74 36.29 -21.54
N ARG A 475 13.95 35.34 -22.07
CA ARG A 475 12.52 35.56 -22.37
C ARG A 475 11.69 35.82 -21.11
N LEU A 476 12.20 35.41 -19.94
CA LEU A 476 11.58 35.59 -18.64
C LEU A 476 12.11 36.85 -17.91
N ASN A 477 13.07 37.57 -18.50
CA ASN A 477 13.49 38.88 -17.99
C ASN A 477 12.34 39.88 -18.14
N ASP A 478 12.15 40.74 -17.14
CA ASP A 478 11.09 41.76 -17.11
C ASP A 478 9.66 41.22 -17.31
N LEU A 479 9.43 39.93 -17.04
CA LEU A 479 8.11 39.30 -17.14
C LEU A 479 7.03 40.06 -16.34
N MET A 480 7.44 40.60 -15.18
CA MET A 480 6.63 41.43 -14.30
C MET A 480 7.51 42.35 -13.43
N SER A 481 6.89 43.39 -12.87
CA SER A 481 7.54 44.26 -11.88
C SER A 481 7.72 43.53 -10.54
N PRO A 482 8.81 43.81 -9.79
CA PRO A 482 8.95 43.34 -8.39
C PRO A 482 7.77 43.74 -7.49
N LYS A 483 7.07 44.85 -7.80
CA LYS A 483 5.90 45.35 -7.05
C LYS A 483 4.56 44.82 -7.56
N GLU A 484 4.57 43.97 -8.58
CA GLU A 484 3.36 43.34 -9.09
C GLU A 484 2.64 42.62 -7.95
N LYS A 485 1.33 42.89 -7.80
CA LYS A 485 0.54 42.35 -6.69
C LYS A 485 0.27 40.86 -6.90
N ASN A 486 -0.11 40.48 -8.12
CA ASN A 486 -0.49 39.11 -8.44
C ASN A 486 0.52 38.49 -9.41
N LYS A 487 1.69 38.16 -8.86
CA LYS A 487 2.83 37.60 -9.61
C LYS A 487 2.48 36.24 -10.21
N THR A 488 1.81 35.37 -9.45
CA THR A 488 1.43 34.03 -9.91
C THR A 488 0.52 34.10 -11.14
N ASP A 489 -0.56 34.91 -11.11
CA ASP A 489 -1.46 35.04 -12.26
C ASP A 489 -0.76 35.67 -13.47
N THR A 490 0.18 36.60 -13.24
CA THR A 490 0.97 37.20 -14.30
C THR A 490 1.89 36.17 -14.96
N THR A 491 2.59 35.37 -14.16
CA THR A 491 3.42 34.26 -14.66
C THR A 491 2.58 33.24 -15.41
N LEU A 492 1.42 32.87 -14.88
CA LEU A 492 0.52 31.93 -15.54
C LEU A 492 0.08 32.46 -16.92
N LYS A 493 -0.32 33.73 -17.03
CA LYS A 493 -0.74 34.31 -18.31
C LYS A 493 0.39 34.41 -19.33
N LYS A 494 1.61 34.74 -18.89
CA LYS A 494 2.72 35.10 -19.79
C LYS A 494 3.72 33.97 -20.03
N ALA A 495 4.00 33.15 -19.02
CA ALA A 495 5.06 32.15 -19.04
C ALA A 495 4.58 30.71 -19.18
N SER A 496 3.26 30.42 -19.13
CA SER A 496 2.78 29.05 -19.36
C SER A 496 3.31 28.40 -20.66
N PRO A 497 3.41 29.08 -21.81
CA PRO A 497 4.03 28.50 -23.00
C PRO A 497 5.50 28.09 -22.80
N ILE A 498 6.27 28.92 -22.12
CA ILE A 498 7.70 28.67 -21.82
C ILE A 498 7.84 27.52 -20.82
N ILE A 499 7.01 27.49 -19.77
CA ILE A 499 6.99 26.38 -18.80
C ILE A 499 6.73 25.05 -19.51
N ARG A 500 5.75 25.00 -20.42
CA ARG A 500 5.44 23.78 -21.16
C ARG A 500 6.53 23.39 -22.14
N GLU A 501 7.21 24.36 -22.76
CA GLU A 501 8.41 24.11 -23.57
C GLU A 501 9.47 23.38 -22.73
N TYR A 502 9.81 23.90 -21.56
CA TYR A 502 10.78 23.24 -20.67
C TYR A 502 10.31 21.87 -20.16
N LEU A 503 9.03 21.71 -19.82
CA LEU A 503 8.48 20.41 -19.41
C LEU A 503 8.59 19.35 -20.51
N SER A 504 8.58 19.74 -21.79
CA SER A 504 8.75 18.79 -22.90
C SER A 504 10.17 18.21 -22.99
N HIS A 505 11.14 18.80 -22.28
CA HIS A 505 12.50 18.24 -22.11
C HIS A 505 12.61 17.28 -20.93
N TRP A 506 11.62 17.22 -20.03
CA TRP A 506 11.60 16.27 -18.91
C TRP A 506 10.99 14.94 -19.36
N ILE A 507 11.83 14.14 -20.01
CA ILE A 507 11.43 12.87 -20.63
C ILE A 507 11.47 11.76 -19.58
N ILE A 508 10.30 11.22 -19.24
CA ILE A 508 10.13 10.13 -18.30
C ILE A 508 9.65 8.92 -19.07
N GLU A 509 10.35 7.80 -18.96
CA GLU A 509 9.90 6.54 -19.54
C GLU A 509 8.78 5.94 -18.69
N GLU A 510 7.80 5.28 -19.31
CA GLU A 510 6.71 4.60 -18.62
C GLU A 510 7.16 3.27 -17.98
N THR A 511 8.25 3.31 -17.22
CA THR A 511 8.84 2.19 -16.51
C THR A 511 8.98 2.53 -15.03
N ALA A 512 8.80 1.53 -14.16
CA ALA A 512 8.94 1.70 -12.70
C ALA A 512 10.25 2.38 -12.26
N PRO A 513 11.45 1.96 -12.75
CA PRO A 513 12.69 2.62 -12.37
C PRO A 513 12.75 4.08 -12.80
N SER A 514 12.26 4.40 -14.00
CA SER A 514 12.25 5.78 -14.51
C SER A 514 11.30 6.66 -13.70
N ILE A 515 10.08 6.19 -13.41
CA ILE A 515 9.10 6.93 -12.59
C ILE A 515 9.65 7.18 -11.18
N SER A 516 10.22 6.17 -10.54
CA SER A 516 10.83 6.29 -9.20
C SER A 516 11.98 7.31 -9.19
N HIS A 517 12.88 7.23 -10.19
CA HIS A 517 13.98 8.17 -10.35
C HIS A 517 13.49 9.63 -10.52
N HIS A 518 12.53 9.85 -11.41
CA HIS A 518 12.02 11.20 -11.68
C HIS A 518 11.16 11.74 -10.54
N LEU A 519 10.49 10.88 -9.76
CA LEU A 519 9.81 11.31 -8.55
C LEU A 519 10.82 11.82 -7.51
N ARG A 520 11.95 11.13 -7.35
CA ARG A 520 13.07 11.62 -6.52
C ARG A 520 13.60 12.95 -7.02
N GLU A 521 13.80 13.12 -8.34
CA GLU A 521 14.23 14.40 -8.91
C GLU A 521 13.25 15.53 -8.55
N LEU A 522 11.95 15.33 -8.77
CA LEU A 522 10.90 16.30 -8.48
C LEU A 522 10.91 16.72 -7.01
N ARG A 523 11.00 15.74 -6.09
CA ARG A 523 11.06 15.96 -4.65
C ARG A 523 12.32 16.71 -4.22
N THR A 524 13.47 16.39 -4.84
CA THR A 524 14.76 17.05 -4.58
C THR A 524 14.70 18.51 -5.02
N VAL A 525 14.19 18.77 -6.21
CA VAL A 525 13.97 20.13 -6.72
C VAL A 525 13.01 20.90 -5.81
N ALA A 526 11.91 20.29 -5.37
CA ALA A 526 10.95 20.93 -4.47
C ALA A 526 11.59 21.39 -3.14
N ALA A 527 12.49 20.57 -2.56
CA ALA A 527 13.25 20.95 -1.37
C ALA A 527 14.27 22.07 -1.65
N MET A 528 14.99 21.99 -2.76
CA MET A 528 15.96 23.02 -3.16
C MET A 528 15.30 24.38 -3.39
N VAL A 529 14.16 24.44 -4.08
CA VAL A 529 13.47 25.72 -4.34
C VAL A 529 12.87 26.30 -3.06
N THR A 530 12.44 25.47 -2.11
CA THR A 530 11.89 25.94 -0.82
C THR A 530 12.92 26.73 -0.01
N THR A 531 14.20 26.34 -0.08
CA THR A 531 15.29 27.03 0.62
C THR A 531 16.05 28.03 -0.26
N ALA A 532 15.69 28.17 -1.54
CA ALA A 532 16.38 29.06 -2.48
C ALA A 532 16.30 30.54 -2.05
N THR A 533 15.24 30.93 -1.36
CA THR A 533 15.06 32.30 -0.84
C THR A 533 15.57 32.47 0.59
N ALA A 534 16.16 31.44 1.20
CA ALA A 534 16.49 31.44 2.62
C ALA A 534 17.39 32.60 3.02
N PHE A 535 18.38 32.94 2.19
CA PHE A 535 19.42 33.89 2.56
C PHE A 535 19.45 35.09 1.61
N ASP A 536 19.77 36.26 2.16
CA ASP A 536 19.88 37.50 1.41
C ASP A 536 20.99 37.39 0.35
N PRO A 537 20.70 37.58 -0.95
CA PRO A 537 21.72 37.54 -2.00
C PRO A 537 22.68 38.75 -1.95
N LEU A 538 22.35 39.81 -1.22
CA LEU A 538 23.17 41.01 -1.06
C LEU A 538 24.05 40.97 0.20
N ASN A 539 23.89 39.98 1.06
CA ASN A 539 24.58 39.91 2.35
C ASN A 539 24.98 38.46 2.68
N ASP A 540 26.27 38.25 2.95
CA ASP A 540 26.83 36.93 3.27
C ASP A 540 26.55 36.46 4.71
N THR A 541 25.94 37.29 5.55
CA THR A 541 25.56 36.92 6.92
C THR A 541 24.29 36.05 6.96
N TYR A 542 24.09 35.39 8.10
CA TYR A 542 22.90 34.57 8.39
C TYR A 542 21.88 35.28 9.28
N GLU A 543 22.02 36.59 9.49
CA GLU A 543 21.17 37.37 10.41
C GLU A 543 19.73 37.49 9.92
N ARG A 544 19.52 37.43 8.59
CA ARG A 544 18.22 37.62 7.96
C ARG A 544 17.87 36.44 7.07
N VAL A 545 17.25 35.44 7.69
CA VAL A 545 16.70 34.28 6.98
C VAL A 545 15.25 34.55 6.60
N ARG A 546 14.81 34.28 5.36
CA ARG A 546 13.39 34.43 4.97
C ARG A 546 12.95 33.26 4.10
N LEU A 547 11.77 32.70 4.36
CA LEU A 547 11.27 31.52 3.66
C LEU A 547 9.97 31.85 2.93
N ASP A 548 9.86 31.44 1.68
CA ASP A 548 8.74 31.82 0.82
C ASP A 548 7.53 30.89 0.99
N PHE A 549 6.35 31.48 1.22
CA PHE A 549 5.10 30.76 1.42
C PHE A 549 4.75 29.83 0.25
N PHE A 550 4.89 30.28 -1.00
CA PHE A 550 4.47 29.48 -2.15
C PHE A 550 5.50 28.39 -2.49
N LEU A 551 6.79 28.65 -2.30
CA LEU A 551 7.82 27.63 -2.51
C LEU A 551 7.70 26.50 -1.49
N MET A 552 7.34 26.79 -0.23
CA MET A 552 7.02 25.73 0.73
C MET A 552 5.79 24.89 0.31
N HIS A 553 4.77 25.50 -0.32
CA HIS A 553 3.63 24.74 -0.86
C HIS A 553 4.05 23.77 -1.97
N VAL A 554 5.08 24.10 -2.76
CA VAL A 554 5.69 23.16 -3.71
C VAL A 554 6.26 21.93 -2.99
N LEU A 555 7.02 22.13 -1.90
CA LEU A 555 7.56 21.03 -1.10
C LEU A 555 6.46 20.17 -0.47
N THR A 556 5.47 20.78 0.17
CA THR A 556 4.41 20.03 0.86
C THR A 556 3.53 19.26 -0.14
N SER A 557 3.12 19.88 -1.25
CA SER A 557 2.36 19.20 -2.31
C SER A 557 3.16 18.13 -3.05
N SER A 558 4.49 18.24 -3.11
CA SER A 558 5.31 17.16 -3.70
C SER A 558 5.20 15.86 -2.90
N LEU A 559 4.93 15.92 -1.59
CA LEU A 559 4.68 14.73 -0.77
C LEU A 559 3.36 14.09 -1.20
N SER A 560 2.34 14.89 -1.48
CA SER A 560 1.04 14.43 -1.95
C SER A 560 1.10 13.77 -3.32
N VAL A 561 1.94 14.27 -4.23
CA VAL A 561 2.26 13.57 -5.48
C VAL A 561 2.87 12.20 -5.18
N ARG A 562 3.84 12.12 -4.27
CA ARG A 562 4.42 10.84 -3.86
C ARG A 562 3.39 9.91 -3.20
N GLN A 563 2.44 10.41 -2.43
CA GLN A 563 1.38 9.56 -1.84
C GLN A 563 0.45 9.01 -2.92
N ILE A 564 0.19 9.78 -3.98
CA ILE A 564 -0.75 9.43 -5.05
C ILE A 564 -0.13 8.54 -6.12
N VAL A 565 1.09 8.85 -6.59
CA VAL A 565 1.78 8.15 -7.71
C VAL A 565 1.83 6.63 -7.58
N PRO A 566 2.11 6.05 -6.39
CA PRO A 566 2.07 4.61 -6.17
C PRO A 566 0.75 3.96 -6.58
N HIS A 567 -0.36 4.71 -6.62
CA HIS A 567 -1.67 4.18 -6.94
C HIS A 567 -2.09 4.33 -8.42
N LEU A 568 -1.20 4.89 -9.25
CA LEU A 568 -1.50 5.25 -10.63
C LEU A 568 -0.82 4.30 -11.62
N SER A 569 -1.42 4.10 -12.78
CA SER A 569 -0.71 3.53 -13.93
C SER A 569 0.47 4.40 -14.35
N PRO A 570 1.48 3.86 -15.06
CA PRO A 570 2.65 4.62 -15.51
C PRO A 570 2.31 5.93 -16.24
N ALA A 571 1.35 5.89 -17.17
CA ALA A 571 0.88 7.07 -17.91
C ALA A 571 0.21 8.10 -16.99
N MET A 572 -0.60 7.64 -16.03
CA MET A 572 -1.27 8.51 -15.05
C MET A 572 -0.26 9.13 -14.07
N ALA A 573 0.75 8.38 -13.64
CA ALA A 573 1.85 8.86 -12.83
C ALA A 573 2.63 9.97 -13.56
N LEU A 574 2.96 9.77 -14.84
CA LEU A 574 3.56 10.79 -15.70
C LEU A 574 2.73 12.07 -15.73
N LYS A 575 1.42 11.93 -15.95
CA LYS A 575 0.48 13.06 -16.00
C LYS A 575 0.51 13.84 -14.68
N MET A 576 0.41 13.14 -13.54
CA MET A 576 0.44 13.77 -12.21
C MET A 576 1.78 14.47 -11.94
N MET A 577 2.90 13.80 -12.23
CA MET A 577 4.24 14.34 -11.99
C MET A 577 4.55 15.55 -12.87
N LYS A 578 4.26 15.48 -14.19
CA LYS A 578 4.43 16.62 -15.10
C LYS A 578 3.50 17.78 -14.71
N ALA A 579 2.28 17.49 -14.27
CA ALA A 579 1.33 18.50 -13.82
C ALA A 579 1.83 19.24 -12.56
N HIS A 580 2.32 18.52 -11.55
CA HIS A 580 2.91 19.14 -10.36
C HIS A 580 4.21 19.88 -10.67
N PHE A 581 5.08 19.31 -11.52
CA PHE A 581 6.31 20.00 -11.91
C PHE A 581 6.02 21.31 -12.65
N SER A 582 4.95 21.37 -13.45
CA SER A 582 4.52 22.63 -14.07
C SER A 582 4.20 23.75 -13.07
N VAL A 583 3.58 23.39 -11.94
CA VAL A 583 3.27 24.33 -10.84
C VAL A 583 4.52 24.69 -10.04
N THR A 584 5.44 23.73 -9.88
CA THR A 584 6.76 23.99 -9.31
C THR A 584 7.50 25.07 -10.10
N LEU A 585 7.51 24.95 -11.43
CA LEU A 585 8.12 25.95 -12.33
C LEU A 585 7.35 27.27 -12.32
N LEU A 586 6.01 27.23 -12.28
CA LEU A 586 5.17 28.43 -12.13
C LEU A 586 5.58 29.25 -10.90
N TYR A 587 5.62 28.62 -9.73
CA TYR A 587 5.98 29.33 -8.51
C TYR A 587 7.44 29.77 -8.55
N TYR A 588 8.37 28.92 -8.97
CA TYR A 588 9.78 29.31 -9.10
C TYR A 588 9.97 30.59 -9.94
N ILE A 589 9.30 30.68 -11.10
CA ILE A 589 9.33 31.87 -11.95
C ILE A 589 8.61 33.05 -11.30
N ALA A 590 7.41 32.84 -10.76
CA ALA A 590 6.63 33.88 -10.08
C ALA A 590 7.34 34.48 -8.87
N ARG A 591 8.25 33.72 -8.24
CA ARG A 591 9.06 34.18 -7.11
C ARG A 591 10.41 34.79 -7.52
N GLY A 592 10.65 34.98 -8.82
CA GLY A 592 11.83 35.68 -9.33
C GLY A 592 13.01 34.78 -9.68
N ARG A 593 12.80 33.46 -9.82
CA ARG A 593 13.83 32.47 -10.19
C ARG A 593 15.06 32.53 -9.26
N PRO A 594 14.89 32.44 -7.93
CA PRO A 594 15.98 32.59 -6.97
C PRO A 594 17.10 31.57 -7.22
N GLU A 595 18.32 31.97 -6.90
CA GLU A 595 19.48 31.07 -6.88
C GLU A 595 19.29 29.94 -5.88
N LEU A 596 19.71 28.72 -6.22
CA LEU A 596 19.73 27.60 -5.28
C LEU A 596 20.95 27.75 -4.38
N GLN A 597 20.73 27.92 -3.07
CA GLN A 597 21.78 28.28 -2.11
C GLN A 597 22.28 27.08 -1.28
N ARG A 598 22.50 25.92 -1.93
CA ARG A 598 22.85 24.65 -1.24
C ARG A 598 24.09 24.77 -0.35
N ASP A 599 25.15 25.42 -0.82
CA ASP A 599 26.38 25.58 -0.06
C ASP A 599 26.21 26.45 1.19
N ARG A 600 25.36 27.49 1.12
CA ARG A 600 25.03 28.33 2.27
C ARG A 600 24.14 27.59 3.26
N LEU A 601 23.19 26.80 2.76
CA LEU A 601 22.34 25.95 3.59
C LEU A 601 23.18 25.01 4.47
N HIS A 602 24.15 24.31 3.89
CA HIS A 602 25.00 23.38 4.65
C HIS A 602 25.94 24.06 5.66
N LYS A 603 26.21 25.36 5.48
CA LYS A 603 27.03 26.19 6.37
C LYS A 603 26.20 27.01 7.37
N TYR A 604 24.86 26.91 7.31
CA TYR A 604 23.98 27.64 8.22
C TYR A 604 24.22 27.15 9.67
N PRO A 605 24.58 28.06 10.60
CA PRO A 605 24.98 27.67 11.95
C PRO A 605 23.76 27.31 12.80
N VAL A 606 23.44 26.02 12.89
CA VAL A 606 22.35 25.52 13.75
C VAL A 606 22.92 24.57 14.79
N GLU A 607 23.21 25.12 15.97
CA GLU A 607 23.76 24.36 17.09
C GLU A 607 22.68 23.63 17.91
N ARG A 608 21.40 24.00 17.75
CA ARG A 608 20.30 23.61 18.66
C ARG A 608 19.61 22.29 18.32
N TYR A 609 19.74 21.79 17.10
CA TYR A 609 19.01 20.60 16.62
C TYR A 609 19.97 19.53 16.11
N GLY A 610 20.33 18.58 16.98
CA GLY A 610 21.35 17.56 16.73
C GLY A 610 20.95 16.53 15.67
N GLY A 611 19.65 16.29 15.48
CA GLY A 611 19.11 15.38 14.44
C GLY A 611 17.59 15.44 14.34
N TRP A 612 16.99 14.49 13.60
CA TRP A 612 15.54 14.45 13.36
C TRP A 612 14.68 14.45 14.63
N ASP A 613 15.11 13.74 15.67
CA ASP A 613 14.38 13.70 16.94
C ASP A 613 14.20 15.09 17.57
N ASP A 614 15.24 15.94 17.53
CA ASP A 614 15.17 17.31 18.03
C ASP A 614 14.28 18.19 17.15
N ILE A 615 14.40 18.03 15.83
CA ILE A 615 13.62 18.78 14.82
C ILE A 615 12.13 18.45 14.99
N VAL A 616 11.79 17.17 15.11
CA VAL A 616 10.41 16.68 15.27
C VAL A 616 9.81 17.18 16.58
N ARG A 617 10.53 17.07 17.70
CA ARG A 617 10.07 17.62 18.98
C ARG A 617 9.77 19.12 18.88
N ALA A 618 10.71 19.90 18.35
CA ALA A 618 10.52 21.34 18.19
C ALA A 618 9.35 21.69 17.25
N THR A 619 9.09 20.84 16.25
CA THR A 619 7.99 20.99 15.29
C THR A 619 6.62 20.70 15.92
N ILE A 620 6.51 19.65 16.74
CA ILE A 620 5.26 19.30 17.42
C ILE A 620 4.79 20.46 18.31
N ASP A 621 5.70 21.19 18.94
CA ASP A 621 5.38 22.32 19.81
C ASP A 621 5.00 23.62 19.06
N GLN A 622 5.08 23.64 17.72
CA GLN A 622 4.73 24.85 16.93
C GLN A 622 3.25 24.97 16.63
N GLU A 623 2.80 26.21 16.51
CA GLU A 623 1.42 26.58 16.13
C GLU A 623 1.28 26.83 14.61
N ASP A 624 2.37 27.13 13.88
CA ASP A 624 2.30 27.28 12.41
C ASP A 624 2.24 25.90 11.74
N LEU A 625 1.05 25.59 11.22
CA LEU A 625 0.70 24.31 10.60
C LEU A 625 1.54 23.99 9.36
N HIS A 626 2.08 25.01 8.69
CA HIS A 626 2.90 24.81 7.49
C HIS A 626 4.29 24.29 7.84
N VAL A 627 4.83 24.66 9.00
CA VAL A 627 6.12 24.15 9.49
C VAL A 627 6.07 22.64 9.63
N ALA A 628 5.00 22.12 10.27
CA ALA A 628 4.83 20.68 10.45
C ALA A 628 4.74 19.95 9.10
N LYS A 629 3.95 20.46 8.14
CA LYS A 629 3.85 19.89 6.79
C LYS A 629 5.21 19.85 6.08
N ALA A 630 5.95 20.96 6.15
CA ALA A 630 7.24 21.09 5.47
C ALA A 630 8.30 20.15 6.07
N VAL A 631 8.41 20.12 7.40
CA VAL A 631 9.32 19.22 8.13
C VAL A 631 8.99 17.75 7.83
N ARG A 632 7.70 17.39 7.85
CA ARG A 632 7.25 16.04 7.52
C ARG A 632 7.61 15.65 6.08
N ALA A 633 7.39 16.56 5.12
CA ALA A 633 7.77 16.33 3.74
C ALA A 633 9.27 16.09 3.58
N LEU A 634 10.13 16.84 4.29
CA LEU A 634 11.58 16.63 4.26
C LEU A 634 11.99 15.34 4.95
N LYS A 635 11.40 15.02 6.12
CA LYS A 635 11.70 13.80 6.87
C LYS A 635 11.45 12.55 6.04
N ILE A 636 10.28 12.45 5.41
CA ILE A 636 9.95 11.30 4.57
C ILE A 636 10.92 11.19 3.39
N SER A 637 11.31 12.32 2.79
CA SER A 637 12.29 12.29 1.70
C SER A 637 13.70 11.88 2.14
N ASP A 638 14.11 12.27 3.35
CA ASP A 638 15.39 11.81 3.91
C ASP A 638 15.37 10.30 4.14
N GLU A 639 14.30 9.78 4.76
CA GLU A 639 14.13 8.35 5.03
C GLU A 639 14.09 7.51 3.75
N GLU A 640 13.56 8.04 2.66
CA GLU A 640 13.42 7.32 1.38
C GLU A 640 14.62 7.46 0.45
N TYR A 641 15.33 8.60 0.47
CA TYR A 641 16.32 8.92 -0.57
C TYR A 641 17.75 9.08 -0.05
N ASN A 642 17.96 9.17 1.26
CA ASN A 642 19.27 9.39 1.88
C ASN A 642 19.83 8.11 2.54
N GLU A 643 19.89 7.00 1.78
CA GLU A 643 20.35 5.71 2.31
C GLU A 643 21.78 5.74 2.86
N SER A 644 22.67 6.57 2.29
CA SER A 644 24.05 6.70 2.77
C SER A 644 24.20 7.63 3.98
N GLY A 645 23.19 8.45 4.26
CA GLY A 645 23.24 9.50 5.29
C GLY A 645 24.10 10.71 4.93
N ASP A 646 24.71 10.74 3.73
CA ASP A 646 25.63 11.81 3.32
C ASP A 646 24.91 13.05 2.77
N ASP A 647 23.69 12.88 2.23
CA ASP A 647 22.94 14.00 1.66
C ASP A 647 22.23 14.79 2.76
N ARG A 648 22.89 15.85 3.21
CA ARG A 648 22.35 16.71 4.26
C ARG A 648 21.25 17.67 3.80
N LEU A 649 20.85 17.65 2.52
CA LEU A 649 19.85 18.61 1.99
C LEU A 649 18.58 18.61 2.82
N TRP A 650 18.04 17.44 3.13
CA TRP A 650 16.73 17.29 3.79
C TRP A 650 16.78 17.76 5.23
N VAL A 651 17.75 17.25 6.01
CA VAL A 651 17.90 17.58 7.43
C VAL A 651 18.31 19.05 7.61
N ASP A 652 19.21 19.60 6.79
CA ASP A 652 19.62 21.00 6.91
C ASP A 652 18.48 21.95 6.49
N SER A 653 17.66 21.58 5.49
CA SER A 653 16.44 22.32 5.14
C SER A 653 15.44 22.34 6.30
N ALA A 654 15.22 21.19 6.95
CA ALA A 654 14.30 21.09 8.08
C ALA A 654 14.81 21.89 9.29
N ARG A 655 16.12 21.83 9.58
CA ARG A 655 16.79 22.64 10.60
C ARG A 655 16.59 24.13 10.35
N LEU A 656 16.81 24.59 9.12
CA LEU A 656 16.63 25.99 8.75
C LEU A 656 15.17 26.43 8.97
N ILE A 657 14.20 25.62 8.53
CA ILE A 657 12.77 25.92 8.69
C ILE A 657 12.40 26.02 10.16
N VAL A 658 12.76 25.02 10.97
CA VAL A 658 12.47 25.02 12.41
C VAL A 658 13.18 26.18 13.09
N ASP A 659 14.47 26.36 12.88
CA ASP A 659 15.21 27.44 13.52
C ASP A 659 14.60 28.81 13.23
N ARG A 660 14.28 29.08 11.96
CA ARG A 660 13.65 30.34 11.55
C ARG A 660 12.25 30.52 12.13
N MET A 661 11.39 29.52 11.95
CA MET A 661 9.96 29.64 12.22
C MET A 661 9.62 29.45 13.70
N VAL A 662 10.50 28.81 14.48
CA VAL A 662 10.33 28.59 15.91
C VAL A 662 11.00 29.69 16.73
N ASN A 663 12.25 30.04 16.40
CA ASN A 663 13.09 30.84 17.29
C ASN A 663 13.16 32.33 16.94
N HIS A 664 12.92 32.72 15.68
CA HIS A 664 13.19 34.08 15.20
C HIS A 664 11.93 34.85 14.79
N GLU A 665 11.45 34.66 13.58
CA GLU A 665 10.25 35.35 13.07
C GLU A 665 9.30 34.29 12.54
N LYS A 666 8.20 34.12 13.26
CA LYS A 666 7.19 33.07 13.06
C LYS A 666 6.29 33.35 11.84
N LYS A 667 6.87 33.71 10.69
CA LYS A 667 6.11 34.11 9.50
C LYS A 667 6.78 33.69 8.20
N TRP A 668 5.97 33.13 7.31
CA TRP A 668 6.31 32.92 5.91
C TRP A 668 6.25 34.23 5.12
N ASP A 669 7.08 34.31 4.08
CA ASP A 669 7.21 35.48 3.23
C ASP A 669 6.34 35.41 1.98
N TYR A 670 5.61 36.49 1.70
CA TYR A 670 4.71 36.61 0.54
C TYR A 670 5.27 37.50 -0.57
N SER A 671 6.39 38.19 -0.34
CA SER A 671 6.91 39.27 -1.19
C SER A 671 7.58 38.81 -2.49
N ALA A 672 7.87 37.51 -2.66
CA ALA A 672 8.69 36.96 -3.75
C ALA A 672 10.16 37.41 -3.68
N LEU A 673 10.93 36.68 -2.89
CA LEU A 673 12.30 37.02 -2.48
C LEU A 673 13.38 36.76 -3.54
N GLY A 674 13.04 36.20 -4.71
CA GLY A 674 13.96 36.13 -5.84
C GLY A 674 14.13 37.48 -6.55
N PHE A 675 13.21 38.43 -6.35
CA PHE A 675 13.42 39.83 -6.72
C PHE A 675 14.24 40.50 -5.62
N VAL A 676 15.50 40.81 -5.91
CA VAL A 676 16.49 41.30 -4.94
C VAL A 676 16.01 42.58 -4.24
N GLU A 677 15.20 43.41 -4.90
CA GLU A 677 14.62 44.62 -4.33
C GLU A 677 13.75 44.35 -3.10
N ASN A 678 13.09 43.20 -3.04
CA ASN A 678 12.17 42.82 -1.96
C ASN A 678 12.92 42.43 -0.67
N TRP A 679 14.25 42.28 -0.73
CA TRP A 679 15.09 42.19 0.46
C TRP A 679 15.29 43.53 1.16
N LYS A 680 15.11 44.66 0.49
CA LYS A 680 15.33 45.99 1.10
C LYS A 680 14.14 46.46 1.95
N GLU A 681 12.96 45.88 1.74
CA GLU A 681 11.76 46.19 2.51
C GLU A 681 11.69 45.25 3.74
N GLU A 682 11.46 45.79 4.93
CA GLU A 682 11.10 44.97 6.11
C GLU A 682 9.73 44.33 5.84
N SER A 683 9.58 43.04 6.16
CA SER A 683 8.30 42.36 6.01
C SER A 683 7.26 43.07 6.88
N LYS A 684 6.16 43.54 6.27
CA LYS A 684 5.07 44.22 6.99
C LYS A 684 4.23 43.25 7.81
#